data_AF-W4QC70-F1
#
_entry.id   AF-W4QC70-F1
#
_cell.length_a   1.000
_cell.length_b   1.000
_cell.length_c   1.000
_cell.angle_alpha   90.00
_cell.angle_beta   90.00
_cell.angle_gamma   90.00
#
_symmetry.space_group_name_H-M   'P 1'
#
loop_
_entity.id
_entity.type
_entity.pdbx_description
1 polymer ?
#
loop_
_entity_poly.entity_id
_entity_poly.type
_entity_poly.pdbx_seq_one_letter_code
_entity_poly.pdbx_strand_id
1 'polypeptide(L)'
;MMPEEQVRKERLLLLLQQIQLPEQVIQQHFENGLIRKLQIDKKNRRWHFHIELKTIVPSSVYELFSVQLTQAFEHIASVDFTFVYVQKEMSEDEWIEYWPFIVTKIQSISEGIRHLLAKQVPRYDGRRLMITVRNETEAVALKRKVTEPLQDVLKRLSLPIVQLETNVQESKQEYEQFVENRKKEDHSKVVEAILEKKKQEEQVEKKVSDKNLMIGYSIKDEPVLLETIRDEERRITVQGYVFDAETRELRSGRTLLTFKITDYSDSILVKMFSRDKEDVPLLQAIKKGMWVKVRGGVQNDTFVRDLVMIGNDVNQIVPEEKHDTAKAEEKRVELHLHTTMSQMDGITSAGRYVEQAAKWGHQAIAITDHGVVQAFPEAYSAGKKHGVKVLFGIEANLVDDGVPIAYNEAERTLMEDEYVVFDVETTGLSAVYNTIIELAAVKIKDGEIIDRFESFADPHEPLSNTIIDLTGITDDMVKGQPEIEEVLEKFKVFVGDAILVAHNASFDMGFLNVGYRKMGLGEVPNPVIDTLELGRFLYPELKNHRLNTLCKKFDIELVSHHRAIYDAEATGYLLWKMVKDANERQIHSHHQLNDHMGQGNVHRQRPFHCIILAQTQEGLKNLYKLVSMSHVDYFFRTPRIPRSQLNKLRSGLLIGSACDKGEVFEGMMQKSPQEVEEIAAFYDYLEIQPLSNYAHLIEKELVKNDSALQEIVANIVKLVRN
;
A
#
# COMPACT_ATOMS: atom_id res chain seq x y z
N MET A 1 -32.38 -14.15 55.24
CA MET A 1 -32.18 -13.95 53.79
C MET A 1 -31.51 -15.21 53.25
N MET A 2 -32.06 -15.80 52.18
CA MET A 2 -31.41 -16.92 51.49
C MET A 2 -30.04 -16.46 50.98
N PRO A 3 -28.97 -17.28 51.06
CA PRO A 3 -27.68 -16.95 50.46
C PRO A 3 -27.83 -16.63 48.97
N GLU A 4 -27.14 -15.61 48.47
CA GLU A 4 -27.26 -15.12 47.08
C GLU A 4 -27.04 -16.23 46.03
N GLU A 5 -26.16 -17.18 46.33
CA GLU A 5 -25.87 -18.35 45.50
C GLU A 5 -27.08 -19.29 45.37
N GLN A 6 -27.84 -19.50 46.45
CA GLN A 6 -29.03 -20.36 46.46
C GLN A 6 -30.11 -19.82 45.53
N VAL A 7 -30.30 -18.50 45.53
CA VAL A 7 -31.25 -17.81 44.63
C VAL A 7 -30.86 -17.97 43.17
N ARG A 8 -29.55 -17.98 42.85
CA ARG A 8 -29.07 -18.16 41.47
C ARG A 8 -29.23 -19.60 40.97
N LYS A 9 -29.13 -20.59 41.86
CA LYS A 9 -29.41 -22.01 41.56
C LYS A 9 -30.89 -22.24 41.29
N GLU A 10 -31.77 -21.70 42.14
CA GLU A 10 -33.23 -21.77 41.93
C GLU A 10 -33.67 -21.13 40.61
N ARG A 11 -33.07 -19.99 40.23
CA ARG A 11 -33.33 -19.33 38.94
C ARG A 11 -32.90 -20.17 37.74
N LEU A 12 -31.78 -20.90 37.84
CA LEU A 12 -31.39 -21.82 36.78
C LEU A 12 -32.41 -22.95 36.66
N LEU A 13 -32.82 -23.55 37.77
CA LEU A 13 -33.81 -24.64 37.76
C LEU A 13 -35.14 -24.21 37.12
N LEU A 14 -35.61 -23.00 37.46
CA LEU A 14 -36.81 -22.41 36.83
C LEU A 14 -36.63 -22.21 35.33
N LEU A 15 -35.47 -21.74 34.87
CA LEU A 15 -35.16 -21.59 33.44
C LEU A 15 -35.19 -22.96 32.74
N LEU A 16 -34.55 -23.98 33.33
CA LEU A 16 -34.48 -25.33 32.76
C LEU A 16 -35.86 -25.98 32.63
N GLN A 17 -36.74 -25.75 33.60
CA GLN A 17 -38.15 -26.17 33.54
C GLN A 17 -38.92 -25.41 32.45
N GLN A 18 -38.70 -24.10 32.33
CA GLN A 18 -39.37 -23.25 31.35
C GLN A 18 -39.01 -23.61 29.91
N ILE A 19 -37.76 -23.98 29.65
CA ILE A 19 -37.30 -24.45 28.32
C ILE A 19 -37.66 -25.93 28.06
N GLN A 20 -38.26 -26.62 29.04
CA GLN A 20 -38.65 -28.03 28.95
C GLN A 20 -37.48 -28.98 28.68
N LEU A 21 -36.36 -28.78 29.37
CA LEU A 21 -35.21 -29.69 29.27
C LEU A 21 -35.53 -31.03 29.98
N PRO A 22 -35.19 -32.20 29.40
CA PRO A 22 -35.49 -33.49 30.03
C PRO A 22 -34.88 -33.64 31.43
N GLU A 23 -35.64 -34.20 32.38
CA GLU A 23 -35.23 -34.31 33.79
C GLU A 23 -33.91 -35.09 33.95
N GLN A 24 -33.69 -36.13 33.14
CA GLN A 24 -32.44 -36.89 33.12
C GLN A 24 -31.23 -36.02 32.74
N VAL A 25 -31.39 -35.12 31.78
CA VAL A 25 -30.32 -34.19 31.33
C VAL A 25 -30.04 -33.15 32.40
N ILE A 26 -31.09 -32.65 33.07
CA ILE A 26 -30.96 -31.69 34.18
C ILE A 26 -30.16 -32.31 35.33
N GLN A 27 -30.52 -33.53 35.75
CA GLN A 27 -29.84 -34.24 36.84
C GLN A 27 -28.38 -34.55 36.49
N GLN A 28 -28.09 -34.95 35.25
CA GLN A 28 -26.73 -35.34 34.86
C GLN A 28 -25.78 -34.14 34.63
N HIS A 29 -26.27 -33.03 34.08
CA HIS A 29 -25.40 -31.95 33.59
C HIS A 29 -25.62 -30.58 34.24
N PHE A 30 -26.73 -30.36 34.95
CA PHE A 30 -27.11 -29.04 35.47
C PHE A 30 -27.32 -28.99 36.99
N GLU A 31 -27.25 -30.12 37.71
CA GLU A 31 -27.56 -30.25 39.16
C GLU A 31 -26.78 -29.27 40.05
N ASN A 32 -25.56 -28.90 39.67
CA ASN A 32 -24.70 -27.95 40.40
C ASN A 32 -24.50 -26.61 39.68
N GLY A 33 -25.32 -26.32 38.67
CA GLY A 33 -25.22 -25.09 37.88
C GLY A 33 -25.90 -23.89 38.52
N LEU A 34 -25.52 -22.69 38.09
CA LEU A 34 -26.20 -21.45 38.47
C LEU A 34 -26.20 -20.41 37.35
N ILE A 35 -27.16 -19.47 37.36
CA ILE A 35 -27.11 -18.30 36.48
C ILE A 35 -26.21 -17.25 37.12
N ARG A 36 -25.05 -16.96 36.50
CA ARG A 36 -24.15 -15.88 36.94
C ARG A 36 -24.74 -14.51 36.69
N LYS A 37 -25.28 -14.32 35.49
CA LYS A 37 -25.76 -13.02 35.01
C LYS A 37 -26.76 -13.22 33.88
N LEU A 38 -27.81 -12.41 33.89
CA LEU A 38 -28.69 -12.20 32.75
C LEU A 38 -28.44 -10.78 32.22
N GLN A 39 -28.06 -10.67 30.95
CA GLN A 39 -27.91 -9.37 30.28
C GLN A 39 -29.13 -9.12 29.42
N ILE A 40 -29.75 -7.95 29.56
CA ILE A 40 -30.96 -7.57 28.83
C ILE A 40 -30.66 -6.29 28.06
N ASP A 41 -30.60 -6.41 26.73
CA ASP A 41 -30.61 -5.27 25.83
C ASP A 41 -32.07 -4.94 25.48
N LYS A 42 -32.61 -3.92 26.15
CA LYS A 42 -33.98 -3.45 25.95
C LYS A 42 -34.19 -2.82 24.58
N LYS A 43 -33.15 -2.21 23.98
CA LYS A 43 -33.26 -1.50 22.71
C LYS A 43 -33.39 -2.48 21.54
N ASN A 44 -32.65 -3.58 21.61
CA ASN A 44 -32.62 -4.60 20.55
C ASN A 44 -33.46 -5.84 20.88
N ARG A 45 -34.23 -5.83 21.98
CA ARG A 45 -35.00 -6.99 22.49
C ARG A 45 -34.15 -8.27 22.52
N ARG A 46 -32.94 -8.18 23.08
CA ARG A 46 -31.99 -9.32 23.14
C ARG A 46 -31.63 -9.66 24.58
N TRP A 47 -31.73 -10.93 24.95
CA TRP A 47 -31.31 -11.43 26.27
C TRP A 47 -30.12 -12.39 26.13
N HIS A 48 -29.14 -12.28 27.02
CA HIS A 48 -27.97 -13.16 27.04
C HIS A 48 -27.77 -13.77 28.43
N PHE A 49 -27.84 -15.10 28.50
CA PHE A 49 -27.71 -15.87 29.74
C PHE A 49 -26.26 -16.31 29.96
N HIS A 50 -25.68 -15.96 31.11
CA HIS A 50 -24.38 -16.48 31.55
C HIS A 50 -24.63 -17.57 32.59
N ILE A 51 -24.38 -18.82 32.22
CA ILE A 51 -24.71 -20.00 33.05
C ILE A 51 -23.41 -20.69 33.46
N GLU A 52 -23.18 -20.82 34.75
CA GLU A 52 -22.04 -21.57 35.29
C GLU A 52 -22.41 -23.04 35.48
N LEU A 53 -21.53 -23.93 35.02
CA LEU A 53 -21.65 -25.38 35.16
C LEU A 53 -20.33 -25.95 35.68
N LYS A 54 -20.38 -27.10 36.36
CA LYS A 54 -19.19 -27.74 36.94
C LYS A 54 -18.26 -28.30 35.86
N THR A 55 -18.83 -29.07 34.92
CA THR A 55 -18.12 -29.77 33.84
C THR A 55 -18.69 -29.39 32.49
N ILE A 56 -17.90 -29.62 31.43
CA ILE A 56 -18.34 -29.43 30.05
C ILE A 56 -19.49 -30.41 29.76
N VAL A 57 -20.53 -29.94 29.09
CA VAL A 57 -21.68 -30.77 28.70
C VAL A 57 -21.38 -31.46 27.37
N PRO A 58 -21.99 -32.60 27.04
CA PRO A 58 -21.90 -33.20 25.71
C PRO A 58 -22.40 -32.26 24.59
N SER A 59 -21.90 -32.46 23.36
CA SER A 59 -22.25 -31.60 22.21
C SER A 59 -23.75 -31.63 21.91
N SER A 60 -24.37 -32.80 22.06
CA SER A 60 -25.82 -33.02 21.93
C SER A 60 -26.64 -32.26 22.97
N VAL A 61 -26.14 -32.15 24.20
CA VAL A 61 -26.79 -31.40 25.29
C VAL A 61 -26.67 -29.89 25.05
N TYR A 62 -25.52 -29.42 24.56
CA TYR A 62 -25.34 -28.02 24.16
C TYR A 62 -26.33 -27.61 23.06
N GLU A 63 -26.46 -28.45 22.02
CA GLU A 63 -27.38 -28.19 20.91
C GLU A 63 -28.84 -28.22 21.36
N LEU A 64 -29.23 -29.23 22.16
CA LEU A 64 -30.57 -29.32 22.72
C LEU A 64 -30.91 -28.08 23.56
N PHE A 65 -30.00 -27.66 24.45
CA PHE A 65 -30.20 -26.45 25.25
C PHE A 65 -30.34 -25.21 24.38
N SER A 66 -29.50 -25.06 23.34
CA SER A 66 -29.57 -23.92 22.41
C SER A 66 -30.93 -23.86 21.70
N VAL A 67 -31.40 -24.97 21.16
CA VAL A 67 -32.68 -25.02 20.42
C VAL A 67 -33.84 -24.72 21.36
N GLN A 68 -33.87 -25.36 22.53
CA GLN A 68 -34.96 -25.18 23.49
C GLN A 68 -35.00 -23.77 24.09
N LEU A 69 -33.83 -23.17 24.38
CA LEU A 69 -33.76 -21.80 24.87
C LEU A 69 -34.29 -20.83 23.81
N THR A 70 -33.84 -20.95 22.55
CA THR A 70 -34.31 -20.08 21.47
C THR A 70 -35.82 -20.21 21.26
N GLN A 71 -36.34 -21.43 21.19
CA GLN A 71 -37.78 -21.68 20.99
C GLN A 71 -38.64 -21.16 22.14
N ALA A 72 -38.22 -21.37 23.39
CA ALA A 72 -38.99 -20.97 24.57
C ALA A 72 -39.17 -19.44 24.66
N PHE A 73 -38.24 -18.66 24.13
CA PHE A 73 -38.25 -17.20 24.24
C PHE A 73 -38.41 -16.46 22.91
N GLU A 74 -38.55 -17.17 21.78
CA GLU A 74 -38.69 -16.59 20.43
C GLU A 74 -39.79 -15.52 20.35
N HIS A 75 -40.92 -15.75 21.05
CA HIS A 75 -42.06 -14.83 21.10
C HIS A 75 -41.81 -13.54 21.94
N ILE A 76 -40.75 -13.53 22.78
CA ILE A 76 -40.45 -12.45 23.73
C ILE A 76 -39.24 -11.63 23.26
N ALA A 77 -38.13 -12.30 22.98
CA ALA A 77 -36.83 -11.68 22.72
C ALA A 77 -35.90 -12.64 21.96
N SER A 78 -34.95 -12.09 21.21
CA SER A 78 -33.82 -12.89 20.72
C SER A 78 -32.98 -13.30 21.91
N VAL A 79 -32.73 -14.61 22.09
CA VAL A 79 -31.97 -15.12 23.23
C VAL A 79 -30.69 -15.81 22.80
N ASP A 80 -29.63 -15.59 23.57
CA ASP A 80 -28.34 -16.25 23.45
C ASP A 80 -27.83 -16.65 24.84
N PHE A 81 -26.79 -17.48 24.88
CA PHE A 81 -26.19 -17.90 26.14
C PHE A 81 -24.68 -18.13 26.03
N THR A 82 -24.05 -18.22 27.19
CA THR A 82 -22.66 -18.65 27.35
C THR A 82 -22.58 -19.55 28.57
N PHE A 83 -22.06 -20.75 28.38
CA PHE A 83 -21.67 -21.60 29.50
C PHE A 83 -20.32 -21.17 30.07
N VAL A 84 -20.18 -21.24 31.38
CA VAL A 84 -18.93 -20.96 32.08
C VAL A 84 -18.61 -22.18 32.92
N TYR A 85 -17.61 -22.94 32.48
CA TYR A 85 -17.23 -24.18 33.15
C TYR A 85 -16.22 -23.91 34.27
N VAL A 86 -16.45 -24.53 35.43
CA VAL A 86 -15.50 -24.52 36.56
C VAL A 86 -14.29 -25.40 36.22
N GLN A 87 -14.52 -26.58 35.68
CA GLN A 87 -13.49 -27.47 35.15
C GLN A 87 -13.43 -27.33 33.62
N LYS A 88 -12.29 -26.86 33.11
CA LYS A 88 -12.04 -26.59 31.69
C LYS A 88 -11.08 -27.60 31.07
N GLU A 89 -11.17 -28.85 31.49
CA GLU A 89 -10.36 -29.94 30.94
C GLU A 89 -11.30 -30.86 30.15
N MET A 90 -10.82 -31.32 29.00
CA MET A 90 -11.51 -32.31 28.17
C MET A 90 -10.56 -33.47 27.95
N SER A 91 -11.09 -34.68 28.10
CA SER A 91 -10.47 -35.93 27.68
C SER A 91 -10.41 -36.01 26.14
N GLU A 92 -9.59 -36.93 25.64
CA GLU A 92 -9.50 -37.20 24.20
C GLU A 92 -10.86 -37.66 23.63
N ASP A 93 -11.59 -38.50 24.34
CA ASP A 93 -12.91 -38.98 23.93
C ASP A 93 -13.94 -37.83 23.82
N GLU A 94 -13.91 -36.86 24.75
CA GLU A 94 -14.77 -35.68 24.69
C GLU A 94 -14.42 -34.76 23.50
N TRP A 95 -13.13 -34.64 23.16
CA TRP A 95 -12.70 -33.92 21.95
C TRP A 95 -13.17 -34.61 20.68
N ILE A 96 -13.10 -35.93 20.62
CA ILE A 96 -13.58 -36.74 19.49
C ILE A 96 -15.09 -36.57 19.32
N GLU A 97 -15.86 -36.60 20.41
CA GLU A 97 -17.31 -36.39 20.39
C GLU A 97 -17.67 -34.98 19.91
N TYR A 98 -16.96 -33.95 20.38
CA TYR A 98 -17.22 -32.56 20.01
C TYR A 98 -16.76 -32.19 18.60
N TRP A 99 -15.82 -32.95 18.02
CA TRP A 99 -15.15 -32.57 16.78
C TRP A 99 -16.09 -32.34 15.59
N PRO A 100 -17.05 -33.24 15.27
CA PRO A 100 -17.99 -33.02 14.17
C PRO A 100 -18.79 -31.73 14.36
N PHE A 101 -19.23 -31.47 15.60
CA PHE A 101 -19.97 -30.26 15.93
C PHE A 101 -19.11 -28.99 15.74
N ILE A 102 -17.87 -29.00 16.22
CA ILE A 102 -16.92 -27.89 16.02
C ILE A 102 -16.71 -27.62 14.53
N VAL A 103 -16.45 -28.66 13.72
CA VAL A 103 -16.19 -28.51 12.28
C VAL A 103 -17.37 -27.90 11.53
N THR A 104 -18.61 -28.21 11.91
CA THR A 104 -19.79 -27.57 11.30
C THR A 104 -19.93 -26.09 11.65
N LYS A 105 -19.47 -25.68 12.83
CA LYS A 105 -19.59 -24.29 13.32
C LYS A 105 -18.44 -23.38 12.89
N ILE A 106 -17.33 -23.92 12.36
CA ILE A 106 -16.24 -23.10 11.80
C ILE A 106 -16.77 -22.37 10.55
N GLN A 107 -16.77 -21.04 10.61
CA GLN A 107 -17.10 -20.15 9.50
C GLN A 107 -15.81 -19.73 8.77
N SER A 108 -15.92 -19.24 7.53
CA SER A 108 -14.78 -18.68 6.78
C SER A 108 -13.67 -19.66 6.35
N ILE A 109 -13.98 -20.96 6.27
CA ILE A 109 -13.10 -21.97 5.63
C ILE A 109 -13.74 -22.52 4.34
N SER A 110 -12.92 -22.87 3.34
CA SER A 110 -13.40 -23.44 2.08
C SER A 110 -13.99 -24.84 2.26
N GLU A 111 -14.97 -25.23 1.43
CA GLU A 111 -15.61 -26.55 1.45
C GLU A 111 -14.62 -27.73 1.42
N GLY A 112 -13.52 -27.60 0.67
CA GLY A 112 -12.47 -28.63 0.63
C GLY A 112 -11.77 -28.87 1.98
N ILE A 113 -11.52 -27.80 2.75
CA ILE A 113 -10.92 -27.90 4.10
C ILE A 113 -11.95 -28.42 5.10
N ARG A 114 -13.21 -27.97 5.01
CA ARG A 114 -14.30 -28.47 5.85
C ARG A 114 -14.48 -29.98 5.68
N HIS A 115 -14.51 -30.45 4.43
CA HIS A 115 -14.62 -31.86 4.12
C HIS A 115 -13.38 -32.68 4.56
N LEU A 116 -12.19 -32.08 4.54
CA LEU A 116 -10.97 -32.70 5.09
C LEU A 116 -11.06 -32.88 6.61
N LEU A 117 -11.46 -31.85 7.35
CA LEU A 117 -11.57 -31.89 8.81
C LEU A 117 -12.69 -32.84 9.27
N ALA A 118 -13.83 -32.87 8.56
CA ALA A 118 -14.98 -33.70 8.88
C ALA A 118 -14.71 -35.21 8.73
N LYS A 119 -13.72 -35.60 7.93
CA LYS A 119 -13.32 -37.00 7.71
C LYS A 119 -12.29 -37.51 8.72
N GLN A 120 -11.82 -36.65 9.61
CA GLN A 120 -10.75 -36.99 10.55
C GLN A 120 -11.26 -37.02 11.98
N VAL A 121 -10.66 -37.93 12.74
CA VAL A 121 -10.79 -37.98 14.19
C VAL A 121 -9.51 -37.36 14.75
N PRO A 122 -9.57 -36.20 15.44
CA PRO A 122 -8.38 -35.56 15.96
C PRO A 122 -7.81 -36.37 17.12
N ARG A 123 -6.49 -36.37 17.26
CA ARG A 123 -5.81 -36.94 18.44
C ARG A 123 -5.46 -35.81 19.40
N TYR A 124 -5.66 -35.98 20.70
CA TYR A 124 -5.36 -34.96 21.71
C TYR A 124 -4.20 -35.38 22.61
N ASP A 125 -3.15 -34.56 22.69
CA ASP A 125 -1.95 -34.85 23.49
C ASP A 125 -1.92 -34.16 24.87
N GLY A 126 -3.04 -33.55 25.29
CA GLY A 126 -3.13 -32.73 26.51
C GLY A 126 -2.88 -31.24 26.28
N ARG A 127 -2.38 -30.83 25.11
CA ARG A 127 -2.18 -29.41 24.76
C ARG A 127 -2.65 -29.06 23.34
N ARG A 128 -2.63 -30.02 22.43
CA ARG A 128 -2.79 -29.82 20.99
C ARG A 128 -3.70 -30.87 20.37
N LEU A 129 -4.46 -30.44 19.37
CA LEU A 129 -5.25 -31.33 18.51
C LEU A 129 -4.43 -31.64 17.25
N MET A 130 -4.15 -32.92 17.04
CA MET A 130 -3.37 -33.43 15.92
C MET A 130 -4.30 -33.92 14.81
N ILE A 131 -4.06 -33.43 13.59
CA ILE A 131 -4.78 -33.82 12.37
C ILE A 131 -3.77 -34.30 11.32
N THR A 132 -4.12 -35.29 10.52
CA THR A 132 -3.23 -35.86 9.51
C THR A 132 -3.40 -35.15 8.17
N VAL A 133 -2.29 -34.79 7.51
CA VAL A 133 -2.27 -34.13 6.20
C VAL A 133 -1.29 -34.83 5.25
N ARG A 134 -1.47 -34.66 3.94
CA ARG A 134 -0.77 -35.47 2.93
C ARG A 134 0.60 -34.93 2.53
N ASN A 135 0.83 -33.63 2.70
CA ASN A 135 2.08 -32.96 2.35
C ASN A 135 2.24 -31.67 3.17
N GLU A 136 3.45 -31.10 3.15
CA GLU A 136 3.76 -29.87 3.89
C GLU A 136 2.96 -28.65 3.40
N THR A 137 2.56 -28.60 2.13
CA THR A 137 1.76 -27.50 1.58
C THR A 137 0.35 -27.47 2.18
N GLU A 138 -0.28 -28.64 2.34
CA GLU A 138 -1.55 -28.79 3.05
C GLU A 138 -1.41 -28.43 4.53
N ALA A 139 -0.29 -28.80 5.18
CA ALA A 139 0.00 -28.44 6.57
C ALA A 139 0.01 -26.93 6.78
N VAL A 140 0.75 -26.19 5.93
CA VAL A 140 0.86 -24.73 6.00
C VAL A 140 -0.47 -24.05 5.70
N ALA A 141 -1.20 -24.52 4.68
CA ALA A 141 -2.51 -23.98 4.32
C ALA A 141 -3.54 -24.17 5.44
N LEU A 142 -3.57 -25.33 6.08
CA LEU A 142 -4.49 -25.66 7.17
C LEU A 142 -4.17 -24.83 8.41
N LYS A 143 -2.89 -24.71 8.80
CA LYS A 143 -2.47 -23.88 9.92
C LYS A 143 -2.80 -22.40 9.71
N ARG A 144 -2.58 -21.86 8.51
CA ARG A 144 -2.90 -20.46 8.20
C ARG A 144 -4.40 -20.17 8.18
N LYS A 145 -5.21 -21.08 7.61
CA LYS A 145 -6.63 -20.82 7.34
C LYS A 145 -7.59 -21.30 8.44
N VAL A 146 -7.17 -22.23 9.31
CA VAL A 146 -8.07 -22.85 10.30
C VAL A 146 -7.78 -22.39 11.73
N THR A 147 -6.55 -21.95 12.06
CA THR A 147 -6.17 -21.63 13.44
C THR A 147 -7.06 -20.56 14.09
N GLU A 148 -7.24 -19.41 13.44
CA GLU A 148 -8.06 -18.32 13.98
C GLU A 148 -9.57 -18.67 13.99
N PRO A 149 -10.17 -19.18 12.89
CA PRO A 149 -11.57 -19.62 12.91
C PRO A 149 -11.88 -20.72 13.95
N LEU A 150 -10.94 -21.63 14.20
CA LEU A 150 -11.10 -22.66 15.23
C LEU A 150 -11.10 -22.03 16.63
N GLN A 151 -10.16 -21.13 16.92
CA GLN A 151 -10.11 -20.44 18.22
C GLN A 151 -11.40 -19.65 18.50
N ASP A 152 -11.99 -19.03 17.49
CA ASP A 152 -13.24 -18.29 17.64
C ASP A 152 -14.43 -19.19 17.98
N VAL A 153 -14.51 -20.38 17.38
CA VAL A 153 -15.54 -21.37 17.72
C VAL A 153 -15.34 -21.88 19.15
N LEU A 154 -14.10 -22.21 19.53
CA LEU A 154 -13.81 -22.70 20.88
C LEU A 154 -14.15 -21.67 21.95
N LYS A 155 -13.83 -20.39 21.73
CA LYS A 155 -14.22 -19.29 22.62
C LYS A 155 -15.74 -19.15 22.73
N ARG A 156 -16.47 -19.27 21.61
CA ARG A 156 -17.93 -19.15 21.59
C ARG A 156 -18.63 -20.30 22.33
N LEU A 157 -18.08 -21.50 22.22
CA LEU A 157 -18.57 -22.69 22.94
C LEU A 157 -18.05 -22.78 24.38
N SER A 158 -17.20 -21.84 24.81
CA SER A 158 -16.50 -21.85 26.10
C SER A 158 -15.66 -23.11 26.36
N LEU A 159 -15.16 -23.72 25.29
CA LEU A 159 -14.28 -24.88 25.35
C LEU A 159 -12.82 -24.46 25.60
N PRO A 160 -11.94 -25.38 26.03
CA PRO A 160 -10.53 -25.08 26.26
C PRO A 160 -9.85 -24.66 24.95
N ILE A 161 -9.03 -23.60 25.00
CA ILE A 161 -8.30 -23.13 23.83
C ILE A 161 -7.12 -24.07 23.57
N VAL A 162 -7.12 -24.70 22.41
CA VAL A 162 -6.07 -25.64 21.97
C VAL A 162 -5.46 -25.20 20.66
N GLN A 163 -4.22 -25.62 20.41
CA GLN A 163 -3.55 -25.39 19.13
C GLN A 163 -3.79 -26.58 18.19
N LEU A 164 -3.95 -26.27 16.90
CA LEU A 164 -4.03 -27.26 15.84
C LEU A 164 -2.64 -27.57 15.31
N GLU A 165 -2.25 -28.84 15.36
CA GLU A 165 -1.02 -29.34 14.76
C GLU A 165 -1.30 -30.40 13.72
N THR A 166 -0.40 -30.50 12.73
CA THR A 166 -0.56 -31.39 11.60
C THR A 166 0.53 -32.44 11.57
N ASN A 167 0.16 -33.70 11.42
CA ASN A 167 1.09 -34.79 11.17
C ASN A 167 1.15 -35.09 9.66
N VAL A 168 2.33 -35.00 9.05
CA VAL A 168 2.53 -35.32 7.64
C VAL A 168 2.81 -36.81 7.53
N GLN A 169 1.88 -37.58 6.97
CA GLN A 169 2.15 -38.98 6.60
C GLN A 169 2.53 -39.05 5.12
N GLU A 170 3.84 -39.11 4.86
CA GLU A 170 4.35 -39.43 3.52
C GLU A 170 4.19 -40.94 3.24
N SER A 171 3.05 -41.35 2.67
CA SER A 171 2.95 -42.68 2.04
C SER A 171 3.55 -42.62 0.64
N LYS A 172 4.88 -42.67 0.57
CA LYS A 172 5.65 -42.68 -0.71
C LYS A 172 5.28 -43.87 -1.60
N GLN A 173 4.99 -45.04 -1.01
CA GLN A 173 4.74 -46.28 -1.76
C GLN A 173 3.32 -46.37 -2.35
N GLU A 174 2.29 -45.88 -1.64
CA GLU A 174 0.93 -45.87 -2.20
C GLU A 174 0.76 -44.73 -3.20
N TYR A 175 1.45 -43.60 -3.03
CA TYR A 175 1.45 -42.52 -4.02
C TYR A 175 2.14 -42.94 -5.32
N GLU A 176 3.26 -43.66 -5.28
CA GLU A 176 3.93 -44.13 -6.49
C GLU A 176 3.13 -45.21 -7.22
N GLN A 177 2.55 -46.20 -6.51
CA GLN A 177 1.69 -47.21 -7.15
C GLN A 177 0.35 -46.64 -7.63
N PHE A 178 -0.24 -45.68 -6.90
CA PHE A 178 -1.45 -44.98 -7.34
C PHE A 178 -1.15 -44.05 -8.52
N VAL A 179 -0.03 -43.33 -8.53
CA VAL A 179 0.39 -42.49 -9.65
C VAL A 179 0.78 -43.33 -10.86
N GLU A 180 1.34 -44.52 -10.70
CA GLU A 180 1.72 -45.39 -11.82
C GLU A 180 0.53 -46.14 -12.42
N ASN A 181 -0.39 -46.66 -11.59
CA ASN A 181 -1.64 -47.25 -12.08
C ASN A 181 -2.57 -46.17 -12.66
N ARG A 182 -2.67 -45.01 -12.02
CA ARG A 182 -3.45 -43.89 -12.53
C ARG A 182 -2.78 -43.24 -13.73
N LYS A 183 -1.46 -43.21 -13.86
CA LYS A 183 -0.79 -42.82 -15.11
C LYS A 183 -1.02 -43.85 -16.21
N LYS A 184 -1.05 -45.15 -15.94
CA LYS A 184 -1.38 -46.13 -17.00
C LYS A 184 -2.84 -46.07 -17.42
N GLU A 185 -3.76 -45.87 -16.48
CA GLU A 185 -5.20 -45.83 -16.72
C GLU A 185 -5.68 -44.46 -17.24
N ASP A 186 -5.16 -43.35 -16.69
CA ASP A 186 -5.37 -42.00 -17.24
C ASP A 186 -4.57 -41.84 -18.54
N HIS A 187 -3.35 -42.37 -18.73
CA HIS A 187 -2.69 -42.25 -20.04
C HIS A 187 -3.38 -43.11 -21.10
N SER A 188 -3.92 -44.29 -20.79
CA SER A 188 -4.70 -45.03 -21.78
C SER A 188 -6.05 -44.35 -22.06
N LYS A 189 -6.82 -43.96 -21.04
CA LYS A 189 -8.14 -43.32 -21.21
C LYS A 189 -8.04 -41.89 -21.71
N VAL A 190 -7.00 -41.14 -21.34
CA VAL A 190 -6.73 -39.78 -21.83
C VAL A 190 -6.05 -39.84 -23.19
N VAL A 191 -5.21 -40.81 -23.55
CA VAL A 191 -4.73 -40.95 -24.94
C VAL A 191 -5.86 -41.44 -25.84
N GLU A 192 -6.75 -42.31 -25.38
CA GLU A 192 -7.93 -42.76 -26.13
C GLU A 192 -8.99 -41.65 -26.22
N ALA A 193 -9.24 -40.90 -25.13
CA ALA A 193 -10.11 -39.72 -25.14
C ALA A 193 -9.49 -38.49 -25.83
N ILE A 194 -8.15 -38.34 -25.87
CA ILE A 194 -7.43 -37.34 -26.67
C ILE A 194 -7.33 -37.81 -28.11
N LEU A 195 -7.30 -39.10 -28.44
CA LEU A 195 -7.39 -39.60 -29.82
C LEU A 195 -8.82 -39.54 -30.34
N GLU A 196 -9.84 -39.72 -29.49
CA GLU A 196 -11.25 -39.49 -29.82
C GLU A 196 -11.56 -37.99 -29.86
N LYS A 197 -11.08 -37.19 -28.90
CA LYS A 197 -11.14 -35.72 -28.97
C LYS A 197 -10.33 -35.17 -30.11
N LYS A 198 -9.12 -35.67 -30.42
CA LYS A 198 -8.37 -35.25 -31.61
C LYS A 198 -9.01 -35.78 -32.87
N LYS A 199 -9.64 -36.94 -32.90
CA LYS A 199 -10.43 -37.36 -34.08
C LYS A 199 -11.68 -36.51 -34.25
N GLN A 200 -12.32 -36.05 -33.17
CA GLN A 200 -13.46 -35.13 -33.19
C GLN A 200 -13.01 -33.68 -33.47
N GLU A 201 -11.91 -33.22 -32.89
CA GLU A 201 -11.28 -31.91 -33.05
C GLU A 201 -10.61 -31.81 -34.42
N GLU A 202 -9.96 -32.84 -34.96
CA GLU A 202 -9.46 -32.88 -36.34
C GLU A 202 -10.60 -33.05 -37.36
N GLN A 203 -11.75 -33.64 -36.99
CA GLN A 203 -12.96 -33.66 -37.84
C GLN A 203 -13.73 -32.32 -37.79
N VAL A 204 -13.67 -31.59 -36.68
CA VAL A 204 -14.29 -30.27 -36.48
C VAL A 204 -13.38 -29.15 -37.02
N GLU A 205 -12.07 -29.18 -36.77
CA GLU A 205 -11.06 -28.28 -37.36
C GLU A 205 -10.99 -28.43 -38.87
N LYS A 206 -11.10 -29.66 -39.43
CA LYS A 206 -11.21 -29.84 -40.89
C LYS A 206 -12.53 -29.33 -41.49
N LYS A 207 -13.54 -29.00 -40.68
CA LYS A 207 -14.81 -28.39 -41.13
C LYS A 207 -14.94 -26.90 -40.78
N VAL A 208 -14.18 -26.38 -39.81
CA VAL A 208 -14.36 -25.04 -39.22
C VAL A 208 -13.07 -24.19 -39.26
N SER A 209 -11.97 -24.66 -39.86
CA SER A 209 -10.90 -23.73 -40.28
C SER A 209 -11.38 -22.93 -41.50
N ASP A 210 -11.31 -21.60 -41.40
CA ASP A 210 -11.60 -20.54 -42.41
C ASP A 210 -13.01 -19.91 -42.50
N LYS A 211 -13.94 -20.14 -41.56
CA LYS A 211 -15.22 -19.37 -41.56
C LYS A 211 -15.57 -18.82 -40.18
N ASN A 212 -15.76 -17.49 -40.11
CA ASN A 212 -16.37 -16.79 -38.98
C ASN A 212 -17.61 -17.55 -38.52
N LEU A 213 -17.67 -17.93 -37.24
CA LEU A 213 -18.80 -18.67 -36.67
C LEU A 213 -20.10 -17.89 -36.93
N MET A 214 -21.04 -18.53 -37.62
CA MET A 214 -22.33 -17.96 -37.99
C MET A 214 -23.43 -18.97 -37.67
N ILE A 215 -24.38 -18.55 -36.85
CA ILE A 215 -25.59 -19.31 -36.50
C ILE A 215 -26.77 -18.49 -37.01
N GLY A 216 -27.64 -19.10 -37.82
CA GLY A 216 -28.73 -18.37 -38.47
C GLY A 216 -28.27 -17.53 -39.67
N TYR A 217 -28.79 -16.31 -39.78
CA TYR A 217 -28.51 -15.40 -40.90
C TYR A 217 -27.46 -14.35 -40.56
N SER A 218 -26.74 -13.88 -41.59
CA SER A 218 -25.81 -12.75 -41.43
C SER A 218 -26.52 -11.50 -40.89
N ILE A 219 -25.96 -10.93 -39.83
CA ILE A 219 -26.48 -9.72 -39.20
C ILE A 219 -25.80 -8.49 -39.81
N LYS A 220 -26.55 -7.69 -40.58
CA LYS A 220 -26.10 -6.40 -41.15
C LYS A 220 -26.59 -5.19 -40.36
N ASP A 221 -27.57 -5.40 -39.48
CA ASP A 221 -28.20 -4.36 -38.67
C ASP A 221 -27.16 -3.75 -37.72
N GLU A 222 -27.13 -2.43 -37.53
CA GLU A 222 -26.24 -1.80 -36.54
C GLU A 222 -26.63 -2.25 -35.11
N PRO A 223 -25.67 -2.61 -34.25
CA PRO A 223 -25.98 -3.02 -32.89
C PRO A 223 -26.32 -1.81 -32.02
N VAL A 224 -27.29 -1.96 -31.14
CA VAL A 224 -27.56 -0.97 -30.08
C VAL A 224 -26.76 -1.28 -28.82
N LEU A 225 -26.54 -0.26 -27.99
CA LEU A 225 -25.88 -0.41 -26.68
C LEU A 225 -26.80 -1.16 -25.71
N LEU A 226 -26.22 -2.08 -24.94
CA LEU A 226 -26.97 -2.89 -23.99
C LEU A 226 -27.68 -2.06 -22.90
N GLU A 227 -27.09 -0.94 -22.46
CA GLU A 227 -27.71 -0.04 -21.45
C GLU A 227 -29.05 0.59 -21.89
N THR A 228 -29.33 0.57 -23.20
CA THR A 228 -30.56 1.13 -23.77
C THR A 228 -31.74 0.16 -23.71
N ILE A 229 -31.50 -1.12 -23.41
CA ILE A 229 -32.52 -2.16 -23.35
C ILE A 229 -33.21 -2.13 -21.99
N ARG A 230 -34.39 -1.49 -21.93
CA ARG A 230 -35.16 -1.33 -20.68
C ARG A 230 -36.48 -2.09 -20.63
N ASP A 231 -37.00 -2.46 -21.79
CA ASP A 231 -38.31 -3.09 -21.95
C ASP A 231 -38.22 -4.29 -22.90
N GLU A 232 -39.33 -5.04 -23.02
CA GLU A 232 -39.42 -6.13 -23.99
C GLU A 232 -39.39 -5.61 -25.42
N GLU A 233 -38.55 -6.23 -26.25
CA GLU A 233 -38.34 -5.83 -27.64
C GLU A 233 -38.58 -7.01 -28.57
N ARG A 234 -39.35 -6.79 -29.64
CA ARG A 234 -39.68 -7.89 -30.57
C ARG A 234 -38.46 -8.39 -31.32
N ARG A 235 -37.57 -7.48 -31.71
CA ARG A 235 -36.35 -7.79 -32.46
C ARG A 235 -35.34 -6.66 -32.30
N ILE A 236 -34.18 -7.00 -31.76
CA ILE A 236 -33.07 -6.09 -31.56
C ILE A 236 -31.77 -6.77 -31.96
N THR A 237 -30.77 -5.97 -32.32
CA THR A 237 -29.41 -6.42 -32.61
C THR A 237 -28.48 -5.80 -31.60
N VAL A 238 -27.66 -6.64 -30.96
CA VAL A 238 -26.67 -6.23 -29.95
C VAL A 238 -25.33 -6.86 -30.29
N GLN A 239 -24.27 -6.35 -29.69
CA GLN A 239 -22.95 -6.97 -29.73
C GLN A 239 -22.36 -7.06 -28.33
N GLY A 240 -21.43 -7.97 -28.11
CA GLY A 240 -20.73 -8.03 -26.84
C GLY A 240 -19.71 -9.15 -26.72
N TYR A 241 -18.85 -8.99 -25.72
CA TYR A 241 -17.91 -9.98 -25.24
C TYR A 241 -18.62 -11.07 -24.45
N VAL A 242 -18.44 -12.33 -24.85
CA VAL A 242 -18.94 -13.51 -24.13
C VAL A 242 -18.07 -13.77 -22.89
N PHE A 243 -18.64 -13.54 -21.71
CA PHE A 243 -17.93 -13.79 -20.44
C PHE A 243 -18.36 -15.07 -19.72
N ASP A 244 -19.46 -15.69 -20.17
CA ASP A 244 -20.02 -16.94 -19.67
C ASP A 244 -20.80 -17.65 -20.79
N ALA A 245 -20.67 -18.98 -20.92
CA ALA A 245 -21.37 -19.76 -21.94
C ALA A 245 -21.52 -21.23 -21.52
N GLU A 246 -22.76 -21.73 -21.52
CA GLU A 246 -23.11 -23.08 -21.11
C GLU A 246 -24.16 -23.70 -22.06
N THR A 247 -23.98 -24.97 -22.41
CA THR A 247 -24.95 -25.75 -23.19
C THR A 247 -25.59 -26.84 -22.36
N ARG A 248 -26.92 -26.99 -22.45
CA ARG A 248 -27.67 -28.05 -21.76
C ARG A 248 -28.69 -28.71 -22.69
N GLU A 249 -28.80 -30.03 -22.61
CA GLU A 249 -29.85 -30.78 -23.32
C GLU A 249 -31.19 -30.73 -22.57
N LEU A 250 -32.27 -30.47 -23.29
CA LEU A 250 -33.63 -30.42 -22.77
C LEU A 250 -34.30 -31.79 -22.88
N ARG A 251 -35.35 -32.03 -22.07
CA ARG A 251 -36.15 -33.27 -22.13
C ARG A 251 -36.77 -33.55 -23.51
N SER A 252 -36.90 -32.52 -24.35
CA SER A 252 -37.38 -32.62 -25.73
C SER A 252 -36.33 -33.10 -26.73
N GLY A 253 -35.07 -33.30 -26.32
CA GLY A 253 -33.94 -33.62 -27.20
C GLY A 253 -33.35 -32.42 -27.93
N ARG A 254 -33.85 -31.19 -27.68
CA ARG A 254 -33.25 -29.93 -28.16
C ARG A 254 -32.14 -29.48 -27.21
N THR A 255 -31.12 -28.81 -27.74
CA THR A 255 -30.05 -28.20 -26.93
C THR A 255 -30.34 -26.73 -26.71
N LEU A 256 -30.20 -26.28 -25.47
CA LEU A 256 -30.24 -24.88 -25.07
C LEU A 256 -28.82 -24.39 -24.81
N LEU A 257 -28.37 -23.38 -25.56
CA LEU A 257 -27.21 -22.57 -25.24
C LEU A 257 -27.66 -21.37 -24.41
N THR A 258 -27.03 -21.16 -23.27
CA THR A 258 -27.20 -19.98 -22.43
C THR A 258 -25.84 -19.31 -22.30
N PHE A 259 -25.72 -18.06 -22.73
CA PHE A 259 -24.48 -17.31 -22.65
C PHE A 259 -24.74 -15.88 -22.23
N LYS A 260 -23.76 -15.22 -21.62
CA LYS A 260 -23.85 -13.83 -21.17
C LYS A 260 -22.87 -12.99 -21.95
N ILE A 261 -23.36 -11.86 -22.42
CA ILE A 261 -22.57 -10.89 -23.19
C ILE A 261 -22.57 -9.53 -22.51
N THR A 262 -21.47 -8.79 -22.69
CA THR A 262 -21.35 -7.40 -22.28
C THR A 262 -20.67 -6.59 -23.38
N ASP A 263 -21.17 -5.40 -23.67
CA ASP A 263 -20.48 -4.39 -24.49
C ASP A 263 -19.72 -3.37 -23.61
N TYR A 264 -19.64 -3.64 -22.31
CA TYR A 264 -19.13 -2.79 -21.25
C TYR A 264 -19.99 -1.56 -20.90
N SER A 265 -21.13 -1.34 -21.58
CA SER A 265 -22.19 -0.43 -21.12
C SER A 265 -23.15 -1.12 -20.15
N ASP A 266 -23.57 -2.36 -20.47
CA ASP A 266 -24.36 -3.24 -19.62
C ASP A 266 -24.07 -4.71 -19.97
N SER A 267 -24.87 -5.66 -19.46
CA SER A 267 -24.78 -7.09 -19.74
C SER A 267 -26.16 -7.70 -19.91
N ILE A 268 -26.30 -8.66 -20.84
CA ILE A 268 -27.56 -9.38 -21.04
C ILE A 268 -27.34 -10.89 -21.14
N LEU A 269 -28.31 -11.64 -20.61
CA LEU A 269 -28.39 -13.08 -20.80
C LEU A 269 -28.99 -13.39 -22.17
N VAL A 270 -28.34 -14.26 -22.94
CA VAL A 270 -28.82 -14.73 -24.23
C VAL A 270 -29.12 -16.23 -24.15
N LYS A 271 -30.31 -16.61 -24.61
CA LYS A 271 -30.74 -18.00 -24.75
C LYS A 271 -30.97 -18.34 -26.21
N MET A 272 -30.40 -19.45 -26.66
CA MET A 272 -30.60 -19.99 -28.01
C MET A 272 -30.96 -21.46 -27.96
N PHE A 273 -32.00 -21.84 -28.70
CA PHE A 273 -32.46 -23.22 -28.78
C PHE A 273 -32.09 -23.80 -30.14
N SER A 274 -31.46 -24.98 -30.17
CA SER A 274 -31.17 -25.69 -31.40
C SER A 274 -32.47 -25.98 -32.17
N ARG A 275 -32.43 -25.85 -33.50
CA ARG A 275 -33.55 -26.19 -34.38
C ARG A 275 -33.49 -27.67 -34.75
N ASP A 276 -32.28 -28.16 -34.98
CA ASP A 276 -31.96 -29.54 -35.33
C ASP A 276 -30.67 -30.00 -34.63
N LYS A 277 -30.20 -31.22 -34.97
CA LYS A 277 -28.94 -31.77 -34.44
C LYS A 277 -27.70 -31.15 -35.09
N GLU A 278 -27.86 -30.45 -36.22
CA GLU A 278 -26.76 -29.81 -36.95
C GLU A 278 -26.34 -28.48 -36.29
N ASP A 279 -27.25 -27.80 -35.59
CA ASP A 279 -26.96 -26.61 -34.79
C ASP A 279 -26.10 -26.89 -33.53
N VAL A 280 -26.10 -28.13 -33.00
CA VAL A 280 -25.48 -28.44 -31.69
C VAL A 280 -23.97 -28.15 -31.66
N PRO A 281 -23.16 -28.57 -32.65
CA PRO A 281 -21.74 -28.24 -32.69
C PRO A 281 -21.47 -26.73 -32.79
N LEU A 282 -22.34 -25.98 -33.50
CA LEU A 282 -22.20 -24.53 -33.66
C LEU A 282 -22.49 -23.80 -32.33
N LEU A 283 -23.51 -24.25 -31.59
CA LEU A 283 -23.82 -23.71 -30.26
C LEU A 283 -22.68 -23.98 -29.26
N GLN A 284 -22.07 -25.17 -29.31
CA GLN A 284 -20.92 -25.53 -28.46
C GLN A 284 -19.62 -24.78 -28.85
N ALA A 285 -19.57 -24.19 -30.05
CA ALA A 285 -18.43 -23.39 -30.48
C ALA A 285 -18.40 -22.01 -29.81
N ILE A 286 -19.53 -21.51 -29.28
CA ILE A 286 -19.58 -20.26 -28.52
C ILE A 286 -18.88 -20.45 -27.18
N LYS A 287 -17.79 -19.70 -26.96
CA LYS A 287 -16.92 -19.81 -25.78
C LYS A 287 -16.61 -18.45 -25.18
N LYS A 288 -16.28 -18.46 -23.89
CA LYS A 288 -15.72 -17.29 -23.19
C LYS A 288 -14.50 -16.75 -23.94
N GLY A 289 -14.44 -15.43 -24.12
CA GLY A 289 -13.36 -14.78 -24.87
C GLY A 289 -13.77 -14.30 -26.26
N MET A 290 -14.87 -14.83 -26.81
CA MET A 290 -15.35 -14.43 -28.13
C MET A 290 -16.13 -13.13 -28.08
N TRP A 291 -16.04 -12.34 -29.14
CA TRP A 291 -16.98 -11.26 -29.41
C TRP A 291 -18.02 -11.74 -30.41
N VAL A 292 -19.28 -11.42 -30.13
CA VAL A 292 -20.40 -11.85 -30.95
C VAL A 292 -21.37 -10.69 -31.18
N LYS A 293 -21.99 -10.70 -32.36
CA LYS A 293 -23.17 -9.92 -32.69
C LYS A 293 -24.37 -10.86 -32.66
N VAL A 294 -25.41 -10.49 -31.92
CA VAL A 294 -26.59 -11.33 -31.66
C VAL A 294 -27.83 -10.56 -32.12
N ARG A 295 -28.75 -11.25 -32.80
CA ARG A 295 -30.05 -10.70 -33.17
C ARG A 295 -31.17 -11.59 -32.69
N GLY A 296 -32.20 -10.99 -32.11
CA GLY A 296 -33.27 -11.72 -31.44
C GLY A 296 -34.26 -10.82 -30.70
N GLY A 297 -35.28 -11.42 -30.09
CA GLY A 297 -36.24 -10.70 -29.25
C GLY A 297 -35.79 -10.65 -27.79
N VAL A 298 -36.09 -9.56 -27.09
CA VAL A 298 -35.89 -9.42 -25.64
C VAL A 298 -37.25 -9.60 -24.96
N GLN A 299 -37.30 -10.47 -23.97
CA GLN A 299 -38.52 -10.80 -23.24
C GLN A 299 -38.21 -10.98 -21.76
N ASN A 300 -39.20 -10.74 -20.90
CA ASN A 300 -39.07 -11.02 -19.48
C ASN A 300 -39.08 -12.52 -19.23
N ASP A 301 -38.00 -13.04 -18.65
CA ASP A 301 -37.92 -14.42 -18.21
C ASP A 301 -38.27 -14.50 -16.72
N THR A 302 -39.44 -15.05 -16.40
CA THR A 302 -39.93 -15.10 -15.00
C THR A 302 -39.14 -16.03 -14.09
N PHE A 303 -38.35 -16.96 -14.64
CA PHE A 303 -37.49 -17.84 -13.87
C PHE A 303 -36.19 -17.12 -13.49
N VAL A 304 -35.59 -16.40 -14.43
CA VAL A 304 -34.39 -15.56 -14.18
C VAL A 304 -34.77 -14.26 -13.46
N ARG A 305 -36.02 -13.82 -13.60
CA ARG A 305 -36.59 -12.53 -13.12
C ARG A 305 -35.89 -11.32 -13.74
N ASP A 306 -35.58 -11.42 -15.03
CA ASP A 306 -34.86 -10.38 -15.76
C ASP A 306 -35.23 -10.41 -17.26
N LEU A 307 -34.86 -9.35 -17.97
CA LEU A 307 -34.94 -9.32 -19.43
C LEU A 307 -33.87 -10.26 -20.02
N VAL A 308 -34.31 -11.15 -20.90
CA VAL A 308 -33.46 -12.14 -21.56
C VAL A 308 -33.65 -12.02 -23.06
N MET A 309 -32.54 -12.05 -23.78
CA MET A 309 -32.57 -12.10 -25.23
C MET A 309 -32.72 -13.54 -25.71
N ILE A 310 -33.78 -13.82 -26.49
CA ILE A 310 -33.92 -15.06 -27.25
C ILE A 310 -33.22 -14.86 -28.59
N GLY A 311 -32.00 -15.36 -28.69
CA GLY A 311 -31.17 -15.23 -29.89
C GLY A 311 -31.70 -16.09 -31.04
N ASN A 312 -31.89 -15.46 -32.20
CA ASN A 312 -32.24 -16.14 -33.45
C ASN A 312 -31.02 -16.33 -34.35
N ASP A 313 -30.12 -15.33 -34.35
CA ASP A 313 -28.91 -15.28 -35.17
C ASP A 313 -27.72 -14.85 -34.31
N VAL A 314 -26.54 -15.43 -34.57
CA VAL A 314 -25.26 -15.07 -33.93
C VAL A 314 -24.14 -15.08 -34.96
N ASN A 315 -23.39 -14.00 -35.01
CA ASN A 315 -22.18 -13.86 -35.83
C ASN A 315 -21.00 -13.57 -34.92
N GLN A 316 -19.92 -14.34 -35.01
CA GLN A 316 -18.65 -13.94 -34.41
C GLN A 316 -18.14 -12.67 -35.09
N ILE A 317 -17.68 -11.73 -34.27
CA ILE A 317 -17.07 -10.47 -34.73
C ILE A 317 -15.70 -10.31 -34.07
N VAL A 318 -14.86 -9.48 -34.68
CA VAL A 318 -13.65 -8.96 -34.05
C VAL A 318 -13.99 -7.53 -33.61
N PRO A 319 -13.87 -7.20 -32.31
CA PRO A 319 -14.16 -5.84 -31.86
C PRO A 319 -13.15 -4.87 -32.45
N GLU A 320 -13.56 -3.62 -32.65
CA GLU A 320 -12.61 -2.54 -32.91
C GLU A 320 -11.88 -2.22 -31.60
N GLU A 321 -10.65 -2.71 -31.46
CA GLU A 321 -9.79 -2.37 -30.32
C GLU A 321 -9.13 -1.00 -30.54
N LYS A 322 -8.79 -0.31 -29.45
CA LYS A 322 -7.97 0.90 -29.54
C LYS A 322 -6.56 0.51 -30.00
N HIS A 323 -6.06 1.20 -31.01
CA HIS A 323 -4.71 1.02 -31.53
C HIS A 323 -3.89 2.29 -31.34
N ASP A 324 -2.62 2.12 -30.96
CA ASP A 324 -1.64 3.20 -31.02
C ASP A 324 -1.18 3.38 -32.47
N THR A 325 -1.53 4.51 -33.09
CA THR A 325 -1.26 4.82 -34.50
C THR A 325 0.06 5.55 -34.73
N ALA A 326 0.84 5.86 -33.67
CA ALA A 326 2.14 6.50 -33.82
C ALA A 326 3.13 5.59 -34.58
N LYS A 327 4.18 6.19 -35.14
CA LYS A 327 5.26 5.43 -35.80
C LYS A 327 6.04 4.60 -34.77
N ALA A 328 6.74 3.57 -35.23
CA ALA A 328 7.45 2.64 -34.35
C ALA A 328 8.53 3.33 -33.49
N GLU A 329 9.21 4.32 -34.07
CA GLU A 329 10.24 5.13 -33.42
C GLU A 329 9.69 6.22 -32.47
N GLU A 330 8.37 6.47 -32.48
CA GLU A 330 7.71 7.55 -31.72
C GLU A 330 6.70 7.00 -30.69
N LYS A 331 6.81 5.71 -30.33
CA LYS A 331 5.89 5.07 -29.39
C LYS A 331 6.07 5.60 -27.97
N ARG A 332 4.94 5.84 -27.31
CA ARG A 332 4.86 6.24 -25.91
C ARG A 332 5.45 5.14 -25.00
N VAL A 333 6.03 5.55 -23.88
CA VAL A 333 6.32 4.70 -22.73
C VAL A 333 5.48 5.20 -21.56
N GLU A 334 4.75 4.30 -20.91
CA GLU A 334 4.03 4.62 -19.68
C GLU A 334 4.98 4.53 -18.49
N LEU A 335 5.06 5.60 -17.69
CA LEU A 335 5.97 5.74 -16.55
C LEU A 335 5.25 5.73 -15.20
N HIS A 336 3.92 5.84 -15.21
CA HIS A 336 3.10 5.90 -14.00
C HIS A 336 1.85 5.02 -14.18
N LEU A 337 1.82 3.88 -13.50
CA LEU A 337 0.77 2.87 -13.67
C LEU A 337 0.49 2.08 -12.40
N HIS A 338 -0.81 1.91 -12.10
CA HIS A 338 -1.32 1.10 -11.02
C HIS A 338 -1.86 -0.24 -11.50
N THR A 339 -1.59 -1.29 -10.74
CA THR A 339 -2.06 -2.65 -10.96
C THR A 339 -3.05 -3.05 -9.87
N THR A 340 -3.61 -4.27 -9.97
CA THR A 340 -4.42 -4.88 -8.90
C THR A 340 -3.72 -4.98 -7.53
N MET A 341 -2.42 -4.73 -7.44
CA MET A 341 -1.69 -4.69 -6.17
C MET A 341 -1.74 -3.31 -5.49
N SER A 342 -2.10 -2.24 -6.20
CA SER A 342 -2.52 -0.98 -5.58
C SER A 342 -3.85 -1.20 -4.86
N GLN A 343 -3.77 -1.32 -3.53
CA GLN A 343 -4.87 -1.84 -2.71
C GLN A 343 -6.16 -1.05 -2.88
N MET A 344 -7.21 -1.74 -3.35
CA MET A 344 -8.56 -1.18 -3.58
C MET A 344 -8.62 -0.02 -4.59
N ASP A 345 -7.60 0.10 -5.45
CA ASP A 345 -7.49 1.20 -6.40
C ASP A 345 -7.31 0.70 -7.84
N GLY A 346 -6.24 -0.06 -8.12
CA GLY A 346 -6.02 -0.60 -9.47
C GLY A 346 -6.89 -1.81 -9.78
N ILE A 347 -7.46 -1.85 -10.99
CA ILE A 347 -8.42 -2.89 -11.41
C ILE A 347 -7.87 -3.90 -12.42
N THR A 348 -6.75 -3.60 -13.09
CA THR A 348 -6.17 -4.45 -14.15
C THR A 348 -4.83 -5.02 -13.71
N SER A 349 -4.57 -6.29 -14.02
CA SER A 349 -3.34 -6.97 -13.61
C SER A 349 -2.13 -6.46 -14.39
N ALA A 350 -0.94 -6.58 -13.80
CA ALA A 350 0.31 -6.18 -14.46
C ALA A 350 0.49 -6.90 -15.80
N GLY A 351 0.20 -8.21 -15.85
CA GLY A 351 0.35 -9.01 -17.07
C GLY A 351 -0.50 -8.51 -18.24
N ARG A 352 -1.74 -8.06 -17.98
CA ARG A 352 -2.62 -7.50 -19.02
C ARG A 352 -2.09 -6.18 -19.56
N TYR A 353 -1.56 -5.32 -18.69
CA TYR A 353 -0.94 -4.06 -19.13
C TYR A 353 0.30 -4.31 -19.98
N VAL A 354 1.16 -5.25 -19.59
CA VAL A 354 2.34 -5.63 -20.39
C VAL A 354 1.93 -6.21 -21.75
N GLU A 355 0.91 -7.07 -21.78
CA GLU A 355 0.35 -7.59 -23.05
C GLU A 355 -0.16 -6.46 -23.95
N GLN A 356 -0.85 -5.47 -23.38
CA GLN A 356 -1.37 -4.32 -24.12
C GLN A 356 -0.24 -3.44 -24.67
N ALA A 357 0.79 -3.16 -23.87
CA ALA A 357 1.98 -2.44 -24.31
C ALA A 357 2.67 -3.15 -25.48
N ALA A 358 2.75 -4.48 -25.43
CA ALA A 358 3.29 -5.27 -26.54
C ALA A 358 2.44 -5.13 -27.81
N LYS A 359 1.10 -5.19 -27.71
CA LYS A 359 0.17 -4.97 -28.84
C LYS A 359 0.29 -3.57 -29.45
N TRP A 360 0.55 -2.55 -28.63
CA TRP A 360 0.76 -1.18 -29.09
C TRP A 360 2.18 -0.88 -29.58
N GLY A 361 3.11 -1.83 -29.42
CA GLY A 361 4.51 -1.68 -29.82
C GLY A 361 5.32 -0.78 -28.88
N HIS A 362 4.87 -0.58 -27.64
CA HIS A 362 5.61 0.18 -26.64
C HIS A 362 6.88 -0.58 -26.23
N GLN A 363 8.02 0.11 -26.20
CA GLN A 363 9.31 -0.53 -25.91
C GLN A 363 9.45 -0.89 -24.43
N ALA A 364 8.80 -0.14 -23.55
CA ALA A 364 8.84 -0.33 -22.11
C ALA A 364 7.52 0.06 -21.45
N ILE A 365 7.33 -0.41 -20.22
CA ILE A 365 6.20 -0.06 -19.36
C ILE A 365 6.65 -0.06 -17.90
N ALA A 366 6.31 0.99 -17.14
CA ALA A 366 6.55 1.04 -15.71
C ALA A 366 5.42 0.41 -14.89
N ILE A 367 5.78 -0.15 -13.75
CA ILE A 367 4.84 -0.64 -12.72
C ILE A 367 5.14 0.13 -11.45
N THR A 368 4.21 0.95 -10.99
CA THR A 368 4.42 1.94 -9.90
C THR A 368 3.26 1.92 -8.91
N ASP A 369 2.99 0.74 -8.34
CA ASP A 369 1.89 0.58 -7.39
C ASP A 369 2.05 1.45 -6.13
N HIS A 370 0.92 1.79 -5.49
CA HIS A 370 0.90 2.63 -4.28
C HIS A 370 1.58 1.94 -3.09
N GLY A 371 2.73 2.45 -2.69
CA GLY A 371 3.45 1.99 -1.51
C GLY A 371 4.03 0.56 -1.61
N VAL A 372 3.72 -0.22 -2.65
CA VAL A 372 4.06 -1.65 -2.72
C VAL A 372 4.66 -2.03 -4.06
N VAL A 373 5.29 -3.20 -4.08
CA VAL A 373 5.99 -3.75 -5.27
C VAL A 373 5.57 -5.20 -5.57
N GLN A 374 4.39 -5.58 -5.08
CA GLN A 374 3.91 -6.96 -5.09
C GLN A 374 3.61 -7.48 -6.51
N ALA A 375 3.42 -6.58 -7.47
CA ALA A 375 3.17 -6.92 -8.87
C ALA A 375 4.45 -7.31 -9.64
N PHE A 376 5.64 -7.09 -9.09
CA PHE A 376 6.90 -7.31 -9.78
C PHE A 376 7.09 -8.72 -10.34
N PRO A 377 6.75 -9.82 -9.61
CA PRO A 377 6.91 -11.17 -10.14
C PRO A 377 6.03 -11.46 -11.37
N GLU A 378 4.78 -10.99 -11.36
CA GLU A 378 3.85 -11.11 -12.51
C GLU A 378 4.37 -10.28 -13.69
N ALA A 379 4.71 -9.01 -13.43
CA ALA A 379 5.22 -8.09 -14.45
C ALA A 379 6.49 -8.63 -15.11
N TYR A 380 7.45 -9.13 -14.33
CA TYR A 380 8.69 -9.73 -14.84
C TYR A 380 8.42 -10.91 -15.77
N SER A 381 7.51 -11.81 -15.36
CA SER A 381 7.14 -12.99 -16.14
C SER A 381 6.46 -12.59 -17.45
N ALA A 382 5.54 -11.62 -17.39
CA ALA A 382 4.85 -11.09 -18.56
C ALA A 382 5.79 -10.34 -19.51
N GLY A 383 6.70 -9.52 -18.98
CA GLY A 383 7.70 -8.78 -19.77
C GLY A 383 8.59 -9.72 -20.58
N LYS A 384 9.06 -10.81 -19.96
CA LYS A 384 9.80 -11.87 -20.67
C LYS A 384 8.98 -12.55 -21.75
N LYS A 385 7.73 -12.89 -21.45
CA LYS A 385 6.83 -13.59 -22.38
C LYS A 385 6.50 -12.75 -23.62
N HIS A 386 6.30 -11.45 -23.43
CA HIS A 386 5.81 -10.55 -24.47
C HIS A 386 6.90 -9.65 -25.08
N GLY A 387 8.15 -9.73 -24.60
CA GLY A 387 9.28 -8.97 -25.14
C GLY A 387 9.25 -7.47 -24.83
N VAL A 388 8.59 -7.06 -23.74
CA VAL A 388 8.49 -5.66 -23.30
C VAL A 388 9.38 -5.42 -22.09
N LYS A 389 10.16 -4.33 -22.09
CA LYS A 389 11.00 -3.97 -20.94
C LYS A 389 10.13 -3.44 -19.80
N VAL A 390 10.13 -4.12 -18.67
CA VAL A 390 9.44 -3.65 -17.45
C VAL A 390 10.36 -2.71 -16.68
N LEU A 391 9.86 -1.52 -16.34
CA LEU A 391 10.52 -0.58 -15.43
C LEU A 391 9.93 -0.78 -14.03
N PHE A 392 10.75 -1.26 -13.11
CA PHE A 392 10.31 -1.57 -11.75
C PHE A 392 10.31 -0.32 -10.90
N GLY A 393 9.13 0.07 -10.41
CA GLY A 393 8.99 1.25 -9.58
C GLY A 393 7.91 1.15 -8.51
N ILE A 394 7.65 2.28 -7.88
CA ILE A 394 6.69 2.45 -6.80
C ILE A 394 6.20 3.90 -6.82
N GLU A 395 4.91 4.10 -6.55
CA GLU A 395 4.46 5.41 -6.09
C GLU A 395 4.57 5.46 -4.56
N ALA A 396 5.52 6.26 -4.09
CA ALA A 396 5.85 6.40 -2.68
C ALA A 396 5.12 7.58 -2.04
N ASN A 397 4.75 7.42 -0.77
CA ASN A 397 4.32 8.53 0.08
C ASN A 397 5.56 9.16 0.73
N LEU A 398 6.09 10.20 0.11
CA LEU A 398 7.23 10.96 0.63
C LEU A 398 6.75 11.89 1.75
N VAL A 399 7.51 11.97 2.85
CA VAL A 399 7.31 12.96 3.91
C VAL A 399 8.61 13.71 4.15
N ASP A 400 8.51 15.01 4.39
CA ASP A 400 9.66 15.75 4.89
C ASP A 400 9.84 15.39 6.36
N ASP A 401 11.04 14.92 6.69
CA ASP A 401 11.42 14.57 8.05
C ASP A 401 12.36 15.60 8.68
N GLY A 402 12.44 16.78 8.06
CA GLY A 402 13.16 17.93 8.57
C GLY A 402 14.34 18.31 7.70
N VAL A 403 15.02 19.37 8.14
CA VAL A 403 16.28 19.84 7.57
C VAL A 403 17.40 18.97 8.17
N PRO A 404 18.39 18.52 7.37
CA PRO A 404 19.48 17.70 7.88
C PRO A 404 20.31 18.42 8.93
N ILE A 405 20.77 17.66 9.93
CA ILE A 405 21.68 18.15 10.97
C ILE A 405 23.08 18.32 10.40
N ALA A 406 23.48 17.41 9.52
CA ALA A 406 24.79 17.42 8.89
C ALA A 406 24.67 17.45 7.36
N TYR A 407 25.53 18.20 6.69
CA TYR A 407 25.67 18.21 5.22
C TYR A 407 27.05 17.70 4.84
N ASN A 408 27.22 17.22 3.60
CA ASN A 408 28.48 16.63 3.13
C ASN A 408 29.00 15.56 4.12
N GLU A 409 28.14 14.58 4.43
CA GLU A 409 28.43 13.54 5.44
C GLU A 409 29.79 12.88 5.21
N ALA A 410 30.61 12.83 6.25
CA ALA A 410 31.92 12.20 6.24
C ALA A 410 32.15 11.35 7.50
N GLU A 411 33.03 10.37 7.38
CA GLU A 411 33.46 9.52 8.49
C GLU A 411 34.50 10.27 9.35
N ARG A 412 34.01 11.21 10.17
CA ARG A 412 34.84 12.08 11.03
C ARG A 412 34.40 11.96 12.48
N THR A 413 35.34 11.76 13.41
CA THR A 413 35.05 11.60 14.85
C THR A 413 34.79 12.95 15.48
N LEU A 414 33.59 13.17 16.02
CA LEU A 414 33.15 14.47 16.53
C LEU A 414 34.02 15.01 17.68
N MET A 415 34.52 14.13 18.55
CA MET A 415 35.32 14.54 19.71
C MET A 415 36.76 14.92 19.36
N GLU A 416 37.26 14.57 18.17
CA GLU A 416 38.68 14.69 17.80
C GLU A 416 38.94 15.73 16.69
N ASP A 417 37.87 16.22 16.04
CA ASP A 417 37.97 17.09 14.86
C ASP A 417 38.17 18.58 15.21
N GLU A 418 38.57 19.33 14.19
CA GLU A 418 38.59 20.80 14.21
C GLU A 418 37.33 21.35 13.57
N TYR A 419 36.77 22.37 14.19
CA TYR A 419 35.54 23.02 13.74
C TYR A 419 35.81 24.47 13.35
N VAL A 420 35.26 24.90 12.23
CA VAL A 420 35.21 26.32 11.86
C VAL A 420 33.76 26.76 11.88
N VAL A 421 33.43 27.50 12.93
CA VAL A 421 32.09 28.04 13.15
C VAL A 421 32.05 29.41 12.52
N PHE A 422 31.11 29.65 11.62
CA PHE A 422 31.04 30.88 10.86
C PHE A 422 29.61 31.42 10.77
N ASP A 423 29.52 32.70 10.47
CA ASP A 423 28.29 33.45 10.30
C ASP A 423 28.49 34.49 9.19
N VAL A 424 27.45 34.76 8.39
CA VAL A 424 27.47 35.80 7.36
C VAL A 424 26.38 36.84 7.57
N GLU A 425 26.77 38.10 7.40
CA GLU A 425 25.80 39.19 7.21
C GLU A 425 25.70 39.52 5.73
N THR A 426 24.50 39.87 5.26
CA THR A 426 24.19 39.93 3.83
C THR A 426 23.31 41.13 3.46
N THR A 427 23.28 41.52 2.18
CA THR A 427 22.40 42.60 1.69
C THR A 427 20.92 42.21 1.57
N GLY A 428 20.56 40.96 1.92
CA GLY A 428 19.21 40.44 1.87
C GLY A 428 19.17 38.92 1.99
N LEU A 429 17.98 38.32 1.89
CA LEU A 429 17.80 36.90 2.21
C LEU A 429 18.11 35.92 1.06
N SER A 430 18.33 36.41 -0.17
CA SER A 430 18.52 35.55 -1.33
C SER A 430 19.97 35.53 -1.79
N ALA A 431 20.65 34.39 -1.69
CA ALA A 431 22.02 34.22 -2.19
C ALA A 431 22.16 34.46 -3.70
N VAL A 432 21.06 34.40 -4.46
CA VAL A 432 21.06 34.65 -5.92
C VAL A 432 21.13 36.15 -6.22
N TYR A 433 20.37 36.96 -5.47
CA TYR A 433 20.20 38.39 -5.75
C TYR A 433 20.99 39.30 -4.80
N ASN A 434 21.43 38.79 -3.66
CA ASN A 434 22.14 39.52 -2.61
C ASN A 434 23.58 39.02 -2.47
N THR A 435 24.39 39.78 -1.74
CA THR A 435 25.80 39.44 -1.48
C THR A 435 26.12 39.49 0.01
N ILE A 436 27.23 38.86 0.39
CA ILE A 436 27.80 38.90 1.75
C ILE A 436 28.46 40.26 1.97
N ILE A 437 28.31 40.82 3.17
CA ILE A 437 28.90 42.09 3.61
C ILE A 437 29.82 41.94 4.82
N GLU A 438 29.63 40.92 5.65
CA GLU A 438 30.57 40.49 6.71
C GLU A 438 30.63 38.96 6.71
N LEU A 439 31.83 38.40 6.79
CA LEU A 439 32.07 36.98 7.02
C LEU A 439 32.98 36.86 8.23
N ALA A 440 32.46 36.26 9.30
CA ALA A 440 33.20 36.03 10.53
C ALA A 440 33.21 34.56 10.89
N ALA A 441 34.31 34.11 11.50
CA ALA A 441 34.45 32.73 11.92
C ALA A 441 35.45 32.56 13.07
N VAL A 442 35.25 31.49 13.82
CA VAL A 442 36.18 31.01 14.84
C VAL A 442 36.55 29.56 14.61
N LYS A 443 37.82 29.23 14.79
CA LYS A 443 38.30 27.86 14.75
C LYS A 443 38.37 27.29 16.16
N ILE A 444 37.82 26.10 16.34
CA ILE A 444 37.66 25.45 17.64
C ILE A 444 38.25 24.06 17.63
N LYS A 445 38.96 23.73 18.70
CA LYS A 445 39.47 22.39 18.99
C LYS A 445 39.37 22.12 20.48
N ASP A 446 38.86 20.94 20.84
CA ASP A 446 38.64 20.53 22.24
C ASP A 446 37.79 21.51 23.08
N GLY A 447 36.99 22.34 22.41
CA GLY A 447 36.15 23.37 23.02
C GLY A 447 36.80 24.72 23.26
N GLU A 448 38.05 24.88 22.84
CA GLU A 448 38.79 26.13 22.94
C GLU A 448 38.87 26.80 21.57
N ILE A 449 38.74 28.13 21.53
CA ILE A 449 38.95 28.90 20.30
C ILE A 449 40.46 29.02 20.06
N ILE A 450 40.94 28.44 18.96
CA ILE A 450 42.36 28.43 18.59
C ILE A 450 42.72 29.47 17.52
N ASP A 451 41.74 29.98 16.77
CA ASP A 451 41.96 31.01 15.75
C ASP A 451 40.67 31.79 15.44
N ARG A 452 40.79 32.99 14.85
CA ARG A 452 39.67 33.87 14.49
C ARG A 452 39.85 34.48 13.11
N PHE A 453 38.76 34.62 12.38
CA PHE A 453 38.68 35.26 11.08
C PHE A 453 37.52 36.25 11.06
N GLU A 454 37.74 37.46 10.55
CA GLU A 454 36.70 38.47 10.37
C GLU A 454 37.09 39.32 9.17
N SER A 455 36.16 39.50 8.23
CA SER A 455 36.36 40.38 7.08
C SER A 455 35.03 40.95 6.61
N PHE A 456 35.03 42.25 6.32
CA PHE A 456 33.97 42.89 5.55
C PHE A 456 34.20 42.69 4.05
N ALA A 457 33.13 42.82 3.27
CA ALA A 457 33.17 42.86 1.81
C ALA A 457 32.38 44.06 1.29
N ASP A 458 32.86 44.69 0.21
CA ASP A 458 32.14 45.80 -0.44
C ASP A 458 31.00 45.26 -1.31
N PRO A 459 29.72 45.60 -1.03
CA PRO A 459 28.59 45.14 -1.83
C PRO A 459 28.43 45.91 -3.15
N HIS A 460 29.15 47.01 -3.36
CA HIS A 460 29.02 47.95 -4.49
C HIS A 460 27.64 48.60 -4.64
N GLU A 461 26.80 48.50 -3.61
CA GLU A 461 25.48 49.10 -3.54
C GLU A 461 25.20 49.63 -2.13
N PRO A 462 24.39 50.69 -2.00
CA PRO A 462 24.03 51.21 -0.68
C PRO A 462 23.17 50.20 0.08
N LEU A 463 23.46 50.02 1.37
CA LEU A 463 22.68 49.17 2.26
C LEU A 463 21.30 49.80 2.53
N SER A 464 20.26 48.97 2.54
CA SER A 464 18.95 49.44 2.97
C SER A 464 18.93 49.70 4.48
N ASN A 465 18.13 50.66 4.95
CA ASN A 465 17.96 50.93 6.38
C ASN A 465 17.61 49.66 7.17
N THR A 466 16.82 48.75 6.58
CA THR A 466 16.45 47.49 7.22
C THR A 466 17.64 46.57 7.47
N ILE A 467 18.60 46.49 6.54
CA ILE A 467 19.83 45.71 6.73
C ILE A 467 20.73 46.37 7.78
N ILE A 468 20.86 47.69 7.74
CA ILE A 468 21.63 48.43 8.75
C ILE A 468 21.05 48.21 10.15
N ASP A 469 19.73 48.30 10.31
CA ASP A 469 19.05 48.09 11.59
C ASP A 469 19.16 46.63 12.10
N LEU A 470 19.23 45.67 11.17
CA LEU A 470 19.29 44.23 11.50
C LEU A 470 20.71 43.78 11.88
N THR A 471 21.71 44.24 11.13
CA THR A 471 23.10 43.77 11.20
C THR A 471 24.01 44.73 11.96
N GLY A 472 23.59 45.99 12.15
CA GLY A 472 24.42 47.06 12.70
C GLY A 472 25.54 47.53 11.77
N ILE A 473 25.67 46.98 10.55
CA ILE A 473 26.68 47.35 9.56
C ILE A 473 26.19 48.56 8.76
N THR A 474 27.03 49.59 8.66
CA THR A 474 26.72 50.81 7.88
C THR A 474 27.46 50.82 6.54
N ASP A 475 26.98 51.64 5.60
CA ASP A 475 27.67 51.86 4.31
C ASP A 475 29.14 52.25 4.49
N ASP A 476 29.46 53.06 5.51
CA ASP A 476 30.82 53.50 5.80
C ASP A 476 31.74 52.35 6.27
N MET A 477 31.18 51.26 6.80
CA MET A 477 31.95 50.09 7.24
C MET A 477 32.35 49.18 6.06
N VAL A 478 31.47 49.07 5.05
CA VAL A 478 31.65 48.14 3.92
C VAL A 478 32.27 48.79 2.70
N LYS A 479 32.15 50.11 2.56
CA LYS A 479 32.67 50.85 1.42
C LYS A 479 34.20 50.81 1.36
N GLY A 480 34.74 50.34 0.24
CA GLY A 480 36.19 50.21 0.01
C GLY A 480 36.83 49.02 0.72
N GLN A 481 36.02 48.10 1.27
CA GLN A 481 36.49 46.81 1.76
C GLN A 481 36.85 45.88 0.59
N PRO A 482 37.53 44.75 0.83
CA PRO A 482 37.88 43.80 -0.22
C PRO A 482 36.65 43.29 -0.99
N GLU A 483 36.90 42.84 -2.22
CA GLU A 483 35.89 42.14 -3.01
C GLU A 483 35.52 40.80 -2.34
N ILE A 484 34.28 40.35 -2.51
CA ILE A 484 33.81 39.13 -1.87
C ILE A 484 34.64 37.90 -2.28
N GLU A 485 35.12 37.86 -3.52
CA GLU A 485 36.00 36.78 -4.00
C GLU A 485 37.30 36.71 -3.19
N GLU A 486 37.92 37.85 -2.85
CA GLU A 486 39.14 37.90 -2.04
C GLU A 486 38.88 37.43 -0.61
N VAL A 487 37.75 37.82 -0.03
CA VAL A 487 37.33 37.38 1.31
C VAL A 487 37.13 35.86 1.34
N LEU A 488 36.45 35.31 0.32
CA LEU A 488 36.20 33.88 0.21
C LEU A 488 37.47 33.05 -0.03
N GLU A 489 38.46 33.57 -0.76
CA GLU A 489 39.77 32.92 -0.90
C GLU A 489 40.50 32.80 0.44
N LYS A 490 40.54 33.89 1.22
CA LYS A 490 41.16 33.90 2.55
C LYS A 490 40.41 32.97 3.51
N PHE A 491 39.08 33.00 3.46
CA PHE A 491 38.25 32.12 4.27
C PHE A 491 38.48 30.64 3.93
N LYS A 492 38.57 30.27 2.64
CA LYS A 492 38.89 28.91 2.22
C LYS A 492 40.22 28.41 2.80
N VAL A 493 41.25 29.26 2.80
CA VAL A 493 42.56 28.95 3.40
C VAL A 493 42.45 28.79 4.91
N PHE A 494 41.67 29.64 5.58
CA PHE A 494 41.41 29.55 7.02
C PHE A 494 40.70 28.25 7.40
N VAL A 495 39.68 27.84 6.61
CA VAL A 495 38.88 26.63 6.84
C VAL A 495 39.71 25.36 6.69
N GLY A 496 40.49 25.23 5.61
CA GLY A 496 41.24 23.99 5.35
C GLY A 496 40.30 22.79 5.20
N ASP A 497 40.57 21.70 5.92
CA ASP A 497 39.75 20.47 5.92
C ASP A 497 38.81 20.35 7.14
N ALA A 498 38.68 21.42 7.95
CA ALA A 498 37.85 21.44 9.13
C ALA A 498 36.36 21.25 8.81
N ILE A 499 35.59 20.82 9.83
CA ILE A 499 34.13 20.76 9.76
C ILE A 499 33.58 22.19 9.89
N LEU A 500 32.78 22.61 8.90
CA LEU A 500 32.09 23.89 8.93
C LEU A 500 30.86 23.83 9.83
N VAL A 501 30.58 24.90 10.56
CA VAL A 501 29.44 24.95 11.47
C VAL A 501 28.74 26.30 11.38
N ALA A 502 27.42 26.29 11.31
CA ALA A 502 26.59 27.50 11.37
C ALA A 502 25.29 27.22 12.16
N HIS A 503 24.55 28.27 12.48
CA HIS A 503 23.27 28.18 13.18
C HIS A 503 22.14 28.54 12.22
N ASN A 504 21.51 27.52 11.60
CA ASN A 504 20.74 27.61 10.35
C ASN A 504 21.63 27.56 9.08
N ALA A 505 22.49 26.54 9.01
CA ALA A 505 23.56 26.43 8.03
C ALA A 505 23.11 26.48 6.56
N SER A 506 21.85 26.14 6.27
CA SER A 506 21.30 26.24 4.91
C SER A 506 21.39 27.65 4.33
N PHE A 507 21.25 28.68 5.17
CA PHE A 507 21.35 30.08 4.77
C PHE A 507 22.80 30.45 4.45
N ASP A 508 23.71 30.30 5.42
CA ASP A 508 25.11 30.69 5.29
C ASP A 508 25.84 29.92 4.17
N MET A 509 25.60 28.60 4.10
CA MET A 509 26.15 27.76 3.03
C MET A 509 25.59 28.13 1.66
N GLY A 510 24.36 28.62 1.58
CA GLY A 510 23.76 29.10 0.33
C GLY A 510 24.56 30.24 -0.27
N PHE A 511 24.89 31.25 0.54
CA PHE A 511 25.74 32.37 0.12
C PHE A 511 27.16 31.92 -0.20
N LEU A 512 27.75 31.05 0.63
CA LEU A 512 29.10 30.53 0.44
C LEU A 512 29.23 29.75 -0.89
N ASN A 513 28.27 28.87 -1.19
CA ASN A 513 28.25 28.08 -2.42
C ASN A 513 27.97 28.91 -3.68
N VAL A 514 27.14 29.97 -3.60
CA VAL A 514 27.00 30.91 -4.73
C VAL A 514 28.32 31.63 -5.00
N GLY A 515 29.01 32.11 -3.96
CA GLY A 515 30.33 32.72 -4.08
C GLY A 515 31.35 31.79 -4.72
N TYR A 516 31.47 30.54 -4.23
CA TYR A 516 32.40 29.55 -4.77
C TYR A 516 32.12 29.21 -6.24
N ARG A 517 30.84 29.11 -6.63
CA ARG A 517 30.46 28.89 -8.04
C ARG A 517 30.85 30.06 -8.93
N LYS A 518 30.66 31.31 -8.47
CA LYS A 518 31.10 32.52 -9.22
C LYS A 518 32.62 32.54 -9.43
N MET A 519 33.38 32.03 -8.46
CA MET A 519 34.85 31.90 -8.54
C MET A 519 35.32 30.67 -9.36
N GLY A 520 34.40 29.85 -9.88
CA GLY A 520 34.73 28.64 -10.63
C GLY A 520 35.26 27.47 -9.76
N LEU A 521 35.00 27.51 -8.45
CA LEU A 521 35.48 26.50 -7.49
C LEU A 521 34.48 25.34 -7.27
N GLY A 522 33.27 25.44 -7.80
CA GLY A 522 32.20 24.46 -7.55
C GLY A 522 31.48 24.71 -6.23
N GLU A 523 31.12 23.64 -5.52
CA GLU A 523 30.53 23.70 -4.17
C GLU A 523 31.59 23.42 -3.09
N VAL A 524 31.30 23.87 -1.87
CA VAL A 524 32.17 23.66 -0.70
C VAL A 524 32.19 22.17 -0.35
N PRO A 525 33.36 21.50 -0.33
CA PRO A 525 33.46 20.06 -0.11
C PRO A 525 33.51 19.67 1.37
N ASN A 526 33.67 20.62 2.28
CA ASN A 526 33.83 20.37 3.72
C ASN A 526 32.55 19.76 4.33
N PRO A 527 32.68 18.85 5.32
CA PRO A 527 31.55 18.43 6.15
C PRO A 527 30.96 19.63 6.89
N VAL A 528 29.64 19.65 7.09
CA VAL A 528 28.93 20.79 7.71
C VAL A 528 27.99 20.31 8.81
N ILE A 529 27.93 21.03 9.93
CA ILE A 529 26.93 20.83 10.99
C ILE A 529 26.04 22.07 11.15
N ASP A 530 24.73 21.86 11.22
CA ASP A 530 23.74 22.86 11.59
C ASP A 530 23.37 22.75 13.07
N THR A 531 23.80 23.72 13.86
CA THR A 531 23.52 23.74 15.31
C THR A 531 22.05 24.01 15.63
N LEU A 532 21.27 24.60 14.72
CA LEU A 532 19.83 24.80 14.91
C LEU A 532 19.12 23.44 14.91
N GLU A 533 19.39 22.62 13.91
CA GLU A 533 18.80 21.28 13.79
C GLU A 533 19.38 20.31 14.84
N LEU A 534 20.68 20.40 15.12
CA LEU A 534 21.28 19.64 16.22
C LEU A 534 20.64 19.99 17.57
N GLY A 535 20.37 21.27 17.81
CA GLY A 535 19.67 21.73 19.00
C GLY A 535 18.23 21.22 19.09
N ARG A 536 17.50 21.20 17.96
CA ARG A 536 16.14 20.63 17.89
C ARG A 536 16.12 19.15 18.24
N PHE A 537 17.11 18.40 17.76
CA PHE A 537 17.26 16.99 18.06
C PHE A 537 17.67 16.73 19.51
N LEU A 538 18.69 17.41 20.01
CA LEU A 538 19.20 17.19 21.36
C LEU A 538 18.22 17.70 22.43
N TYR A 539 17.48 18.77 22.15
CA TYR A 539 16.67 19.49 23.13
C TYR A 539 15.23 19.75 22.66
N PRO A 540 14.44 18.71 22.33
CA PRO A 540 13.13 18.87 21.68
C PRO A 540 12.08 19.60 22.53
N GLU A 541 12.25 19.61 23.86
CA GLU A 541 11.31 20.23 24.81
C GLU A 541 11.43 21.77 24.90
N LEU A 542 12.40 22.38 24.23
CA LEU A 542 12.54 23.84 24.21
C LEU A 542 11.46 24.49 23.35
N LYS A 543 10.93 25.63 23.83
CA LYS A 543 9.91 26.41 23.11
C LYS A 543 10.37 26.83 21.70
N ASN A 544 11.65 27.14 21.56
CA ASN A 544 12.31 27.41 20.29
C ASN A 544 13.82 27.21 20.45
N HIS A 545 14.53 27.19 19.33
CA HIS A 545 15.96 26.87 19.26
C HIS A 545 16.77 28.02 18.66
N ARG A 546 16.29 29.27 18.78
CA ARG A 546 17.09 30.45 18.41
C ARG A 546 18.39 30.44 19.20
N LEU A 547 19.48 30.90 18.60
CA LEU A 547 20.81 30.97 19.24
C LEU A 547 20.74 31.51 20.67
N ASN A 548 20.07 32.66 20.85
CA ASN A 548 19.89 33.29 22.16
C ASN A 548 19.19 32.42 23.23
N THR A 549 18.31 31.52 22.82
CA THR A 549 17.55 30.64 23.71
C THR A 549 18.39 29.45 24.11
N LEU A 550 19.20 28.92 23.18
CA LEU A 550 20.15 27.85 23.44
C LEU A 550 21.31 28.34 24.30
N CYS A 551 21.91 29.50 24.00
CA CYS A 551 22.98 30.08 24.81
C CYS A 551 22.51 30.31 26.25
N LYS A 552 21.30 30.85 26.46
CA LYS A 552 20.70 30.98 27.80
C LYS A 552 20.54 29.66 28.54
N LYS A 553 20.19 28.58 27.84
CA LYS A 553 20.07 27.24 28.45
C LYS A 553 21.41 26.73 28.97
N PHE A 554 22.49 26.99 28.25
CA PHE A 554 23.83 26.49 28.56
C PHE A 554 24.72 27.48 29.32
N ASP A 555 24.15 28.61 29.75
CA ASP A 555 24.85 29.69 30.44
C ASP A 555 26.06 30.21 29.63
N ILE A 556 25.87 30.31 28.30
CA ILE A 556 26.83 30.88 27.36
C ILE A 556 26.52 32.37 27.21
N GLU A 557 27.50 33.21 27.52
CA GLU A 557 27.38 34.65 27.38
C GLU A 557 27.31 35.04 25.89
N LEU A 558 26.31 35.86 25.54
CA LEU A 558 26.17 36.40 24.19
C LEU A 558 26.41 37.90 24.24
N VAL A 559 27.64 38.31 23.96
CA VAL A 559 28.10 39.70 24.05
C VAL A 559 27.75 40.41 22.75
N SER A 560 27.01 41.53 22.83
CA SER A 560 26.64 42.37 21.68
C SER A 560 25.97 41.60 20.53
N HIS A 561 24.71 41.19 20.73
CA HIS A 561 23.83 40.67 19.67
C HIS A 561 23.98 41.47 18.36
N HIS A 562 24.11 40.78 17.21
CA HIS A 562 24.20 41.35 15.85
C HIS A 562 25.61 41.76 15.39
N ARG A 563 26.65 41.00 15.76
CA ARG A 563 27.95 41.04 15.08
C ARG A 563 28.39 39.61 14.83
N ALA A 564 28.70 39.30 13.57
CA ALA A 564 28.92 37.93 13.12
C ALA A 564 30.00 37.20 13.95
N ILE A 565 31.05 37.90 14.41
CA ILE A 565 32.12 37.28 15.21
C ILE A 565 31.65 36.80 16.58
N TYR A 566 30.80 37.55 17.27
CA TYR A 566 30.32 37.15 18.61
C TYR A 566 29.27 36.04 18.51
N ASP A 567 28.45 36.06 17.46
CA ASP A 567 27.50 34.99 17.18
C ASP A 567 28.23 33.69 16.78
N ALA A 568 29.33 33.77 16.02
CA ALA A 568 30.21 32.63 15.74
C ALA A 568 30.89 32.08 17.00
N GLU A 569 31.40 32.94 17.90
CA GLU A 569 31.99 32.53 19.19
C GLU A 569 30.97 31.78 20.06
N ALA A 570 29.79 32.37 20.26
CA ALA A 570 28.75 31.77 21.07
C ALA A 570 28.24 30.45 20.48
N THR A 571 28.06 30.40 19.15
CA THR A 571 27.69 29.17 18.43
C THR A 571 28.76 28.11 18.58
N GLY A 572 30.04 28.49 18.64
CA GLY A 572 31.14 27.56 18.84
C GLY A 572 31.20 26.92 20.22
N TYR A 573 31.00 27.70 21.28
CA TYR A 573 30.84 27.14 22.63
C TYR A 573 29.59 26.26 22.73
N LEU A 574 28.50 26.67 22.07
CA LEU A 574 27.26 25.90 22.03
C LEU A 574 27.44 24.57 21.32
N LEU A 575 28.11 24.57 20.15
CA LEU A 575 28.46 23.36 19.41
C LEU A 575 29.23 22.40 20.30
N TRP A 576 30.25 22.87 21.03
CA TRP A 576 31.04 21.97 21.87
C TRP A 576 30.23 21.29 22.98
N LYS A 577 29.23 22.00 23.54
CA LYS A 577 28.26 21.38 24.45
C LYS A 577 27.42 20.32 23.73
N MET A 578 26.93 20.62 22.54
CA MET A 578 26.14 19.68 21.74
C MET A 578 26.94 18.45 21.31
N VAL A 579 28.23 18.59 20.97
CA VAL A 579 29.14 17.48 20.64
C VAL A 579 29.31 16.54 21.84
N LYS A 580 29.48 17.09 23.04
CA LYS A 580 29.54 16.30 24.28
C LYS A 580 28.23 15.55 24.53
N ASP A 581 27.09 16.24 24.40
CA ASP A 581 25.77 15.62 24.58
C ASP A 581 25.47 14.56 23.51
N ALA A 582 25.91 14.76 22.27
CA ALA A 582 25.80 13.77 21.20
C ALA A 582 26.66 12.52 21.52
N ASN A 583 27.88 12.72 22.00
CA ASN A 583 28.76 11.65 22.42
C ASN A 583 28.18 10.84 23.60
N GLU A 584 27.54 11.49 24.57
CA GLU A 584 26.81 10.82 25.66
C GLU A 584 25.66 9.94 25.13
N ARG A 585 25.03 10.35 24.01
CA ARG A 585 23.99 9.59 23.30
C ARG A 585 24.54 8.54 22.32
N GLN A 586 25.84 8.21 22.40
CA GLN A 586 26.50 7.23 21.53
C GLN A 586 26.56 7.66 20.04
N ILE A 587 26.52 8.97 19.77
CA ILE A 587 26.74 9.54 18.44
C ILE A 587 28.17 10.05 18.41
N HIS A 588 29.06 9.30 17.75
CA HIS A 588 30.50 9.53 17.80
C HIS A 588 31.04 10.15 16.51
N SER A 589 30.34 9.99 15.39
CA SER A 589 30.79 10.43 14.08
C SER A 589 29.81 11.38 13.40
N HIS A 590 30.33 12.19 12.48
CA HIS A 590 29.58 13.20 11.76
C HIS A 590 28.40 12.63 10.96
N HIS A 591 28.57 11.51 10.24
CA HIS A 591 27.45 10.90 9.49
C HIS A 591 26.30 10.45 10.40
N GLN A 592 26.61 10.00 11.64
CA GLN A 592 25.60 9.50 12.58
C GLN A 592 24.65 10.58 13.10
N LEU A 593 25.02 11.87 13.00
CA LEU A 593 24.12 12.97 13.35
C LEU A 593 22.80 12.87 12.58
N ASN A 594 22.88 12.43 11.33
CA ASN A 594 21.73 12.30 10.44
C ASN A 594 20.98 10.97 10.57
N ASP A 595 21.44 10.03 11.39
CA ASP A 595 20.66 8.82 11.72
C ASP A 595 19.48 9.13 12.65
N HIS A 596 19.51 10.33 13.24
CA HIS A 596 18.47 10.84 14.12
C HIS A 596 17.68 12.01 13.53
N MET A 597 17.84 12.26 12.22
CA MET A 597 16.92 13.12 11.46
C MET A 597 15.49 12.63 11.63
N GLY A 598 14.53 13.56 11.75
CA GLY A 598 13.12 13.18 11.78
C GLY A 598 12.62 12.54 13.07
N GLN A 599 13.38 12.56 14.18
CA GLN A 599 12.81 12.18 15.48
C GLN A 599 11.81 13.23 16.05
N GLY A 600 11.54 14.31 15.30
CA GLY A 600 10.36 15.16 15.49
C GLY A 600 9.05 14.47 15.05
N ASN A 601 7.92 15.19 15.09
CA ASN A 601 6.59 14.66 14.74
C ASN A 601 6.40 14.40 13.22
N VAL A 602 7.21 13.55 12.60
CA VAL A 602 7.08 13.14 11.17
C VAL A 602 5.70 12.54 10.87
N HIS A 603 5.09 11.90 11.88
CA HIS A 603 3.73 11.36 11.77
C HIS A 603 2.65 12.42 11.47
N ARG A 604 2.90 13.69 11.82
CA ARG A 604 1.96 14.81 11.58
C ARG A 604 2.12 15.46 10.21
N GLN A 605 3.21 15.19 9.50
CA GLN A 605 3.41 15.74 8.17
C GLN A 605 2.49 15.04 7.17
N ARG A 606 1.93 15.84 6.26
CA ARG A 606 1.10 15.34 5.16
C ARG A 606 2.05 14.78 4.09
N PRO A 607 1.90 13.51 3.69
CA PRO A 607 2.72 12.96 2.63
C PRO A 607 2.33 13.53 1.27
N PHE A 608 3.32 13.67 0.41
CA PHE A 608 3.18 13.91 -1.03
C PHE A 608 3.56 12.64 -1.78
N HIS A 609 3.04 12.51 -2.99
CA HIS A 609 3.37 11.37 -3.85
C HIS A 609 4.66 11.65 -4.63
N CYS A 610 5.49 10.62 -4.82
CA CYS A 610 6.57 10.64 -5.80
C CYS A 610 6.68 9.27 -6.49
N ILE A 611 7.12 9.25 -7.75
CA ILE A 611 7.44 8.00 -8.44
C ILE A 611 8.92 7.69 -8.23
N ILE A 612 9.24 6.45 -7.90
CA ILE A 612 10.62 5.98 -7.78
C ILE A 612 10.79 4.82 -8.75
N LEU A 613 11.65 4.97 -9.76
CA LEU A 613 11.98 3.93 -10.74
C LEU A 613 13.39 3.42 -10.52
N ALA A 614 13.57 2.09 -10.45
CA ALA A 614 14.88 1.48 -10.37
C ALA A 614 15.57 1.43 -11.74
N GLN A 615 16.74 2.06 -11.85
CA GLN A 615 17.59 2.02 -13.06
C GLN A 615 18.54 0.82 -13.07
N THR A 616 19.03 0.43 -11.89
CA THR A 616 20.06 -0.59 -11.71
C THR A 616 19.62 -1.67 -10.73
N GLN A 617 20.36 -2.77 -10.68
CA GLN A 617 20.13 -3.82 -9.69
C GLN A 617 20.34 -3.33 -8.24
N GLU A 618 21.27 -2.38 -8.04
CA GLU A 618 21.45 -1.68 -6.77
C GLU A 618 20.22 -0.84 -6.43
N GLY A 619 19.72 -0.06 -7.39
CA GLY A 619 18.48 0.69 -7.25
C GLY A 619 17.30 -0.20 -6.88
N LEU A 620 17.13 -1.35 -7.52
CA LEU A 620 16.06 -2.30 -7.17
C LEU A 620 16.19 -2.80 -5.72
N LYS A 621 17.41 -3.05 -5.24
CA LYS A 621 17.66 -3.42 -3.84
C LYS A 621 17.34 -2.27 -2.89
N ASN A 622 17.72 -1.04 -3.23
CA ASN A 622 17.41 0.16 -2.47
C ASN A 622 15.89 0.39 -2.40
N LEU A 623 15.17 0.17 -3.49
CA LEU A 623 13.72 0.23 -3.56
C LEU A 623 13.05 -0.79 -2.63
N TYR A 624 13.58 -2.03 -2.53
CA TYR A 624 13.10 -2.99 -1.52
C TYR A 624 13.37 -2.57 -0.08
N LYS A 625 14.53 -1.93 0.20
CA LYS A 625 14.80 -1.38 1.54
C LYS A 625 13.81 -0.26 1.88
N LEU A 626 13.57 0.66 0.95
CA LEU A 626 12.62 1.77 1.08
C LEU A 626 11.19 1.27 1.35
N VAL A 627 10.74 0.26 0.62
CA VAL A 627 9.45 -0.40 0.88
C VAL A 627 9.42 -1.04 2.27
N SER A 628 10.49 -1.72 2.67
CA SER A 628 10.57 -2.38 3.98
C SER A 628 10.49 -1.36 5.12
N MET A 629 11.32 -0.31 5.11
CA MET A 629 11.31 0.73 6.15
C MET A 629 9.98 1.48 6.20
N SER A 630 9.34 1.72 5.06
CA SER A 630 8.05 2.42 5.03
C SER A 630 6.91 1.61 5.65
N HIS A 631 7.02 0.29 5.64
CA HIS A 631 6.05 -0.64 6.24
C HIS A 631 6.37 -1.02 7.69
N VAL A 632 7.60 -0.81 8.15
CA VAL A 632 8.06 -1.24 9.47
C VAL A 632 8.36 -0.04 10.37
N ASP A 633 9.35 0.76 9.99
CA ASP A 633 9.91 1.81 10.86
C ASP A 633 9.09 3.11 10.79
N TYR A 634 8.61 3.44 9.59
CA TYR A 634 7.93 4.71 9.29
C TYR A 634 6.45 4.56 8.95
N PHE A 635 5.88 3.37 9.21
CA PHE A 635 4.46 3.15 8.99
C PHE A 635 3.64 4.00 9.97
N PHE A 636 2.58 4.63 9.46
CA PHE A 636 1.61 5.34 10.30
C PHE A 636 0.18 4.91 9.99
N ARG A 637 -0.47 5.60 9.05
CA ARG A 637 -1.75 5.19 8.44
C ARG A 637 -1.55 4.60 7.05
N THR A 638 -0.47 5.04 6.41
CA THR A 638 0.01 4.59 5.12
C THR A 638 1.50 4.35 5.24
N PRO A 639 2.10 3.51 4.39
CA PRO A 639 3.55 3.38 4.31
C PRO A 639 4.16 4.69 3.84
N ARG A 640 5.14 5.22 4.57
CA ARG A 640 5.75 6.53 4.29
C ARG A 640 7.26 6.41 4.21
N ILE A 641 7.87 7.22 3.35
CA ILE A 641 9.31 7.29 3.18
C ILE A 641 9.75 8.70 3.57
N PRO A 642 10.60 8.85 4.59
CA PRO A 642 11.25 10.13 4.87
C PRO A 642 12.17 10.55 3.73
N ARG A 643 12.19 11.84 3.36
CA ARG A 643 13.05 12.36 2.27
C ARG A 643 14.52 12.10 2.55
N SER A 644 14.97 12.20 3.80
CA SER A 644 16.34 11.87 4.19
C SER A 644 16.74 10.43 3.81
N GLN A 645 15.85 9.46 4.08
CA GLN A 645 16.09 8.04 3.80
C GLN A 645 16.06 7.75 2.30
N LEU A 646 15.18 8.43 1.57
CA LEU A 646 15.20 8.38 0.10
C LEU A 646 16.53 8.88 -0.45
N ASN A 647 17.05 9.99 0.06
CA ASN A 647 18.35 10.53 -0.36
C ASN A 647 19.51 9.56 -0.04
N LYS A 648 19.55 9.00 1.17
CA LYS A 648 20.55 7.98 1.55
C LYS A 648 20.54 6.77 0.61
N LEU A 649 19.39 6.40 0.07
CA LEU A 649 19.20 5.24 -0.80
C LEU A 649 18.96 5.61 -2.28
N ARG A 650 19.24 6.85 -2.69
CA ARG A 650 18.93 7.37 -4.03
C ARG A 650 19.76 6.73 -5.16
N SER A 651 20.92 6.17 -4.84
CA SER A 651 21.80 5.51 -5.83
C SER A 651 21.04 4.47 -6.65
N GLY A 652 21.07 4.64 -7.98
CA GLY A 652 20.40 3.76 -8.94
C GLY A 652 18.88 3.96 -9.09
N LEU A 653 18.32 5.05 -8.57
CA LEU A 653 16.90 5.40 -8.65
C LEU A 653 16.68 6.67 -9.48
N LEU A 654 15.57 6.74 -10.21
CA LEU A 654 15.01 7.97 -10.79
C LEU A 654 13.75 8.36 -10.02
N ILE A 655 13.65 9.64 -9.67
CA ILE A 655 12.57 10.20 -8.86
C ILE A 655 11.73 11.15 -9.71
N GLY A 656 10.46 10.79 -9.89
CA GLY A 656 9.43 11.57 -10.59
C GLY A 656 8.54 12.35 -9.64
N SER A 657 8.07 13.52 -10.09
CA SER A 657 7.21 14.40 -9.28
C SER A 657 5.76 13.90 -9.09
N ALA A 658 5.37 12.79 -9.72
CA ALA A 658 4.06 12.14 -9.62
C ALA A 658 2.84 12.98 -10.05
N CYS A 659 1.72 12.83 -9.34
CA CYS A 659 0.38 13.27 -9.75
C CYS A 659 -0.02 14.64 -9.14
N ASP A 660 -1.32 14.93 -9.06
CA ASP A 660 -1.85 16.13 -8.41
C ASP A 660 -1.54 16.21 -6.91
N LYS A 661 -1.26 15.06 -6.28
CA LYS A 661 -0.77 14.97 -4.89
C LYS A 661 0.76 14.99 -4.80
N GLY A 662 1.43 15.20 -5.93
CA GLY A 662 2.87 15.40 -5.99
C GLY A 662 3.26 16.79 -5.49
N GLU A 663 4.46 16.89 -4.93
CA GLU A 663 4.93 18.11 -4.28
C GLU A 663 5.04 19.31 -5.23
N VAL A 664 5.50 19.08 -6.46
CA VAL A 664 5.65 20.13 -7.49
C VAL A 664 4.29 20.66 -7.93
N PHE A 665 3.30 19.77 -8.12
CA PHE A 665 1.97 20.17 -8.57
C PHE A 665 1.23 20.94 -7.46
N GLU A 666 1.24 20.43 -6.22
CA GLU A 666 0.67 21.16 -5.08
C GLU A 666 1.40 22.50 -4.85
N GLY A 667 2.73 22.52 -5.01
CA GLY A 667 3.56 23.72 -4.96
C GLY A 667 3.13 24.77 -5.97
N MET A 668 2.92 24.39 -7.24
CA MET A 668 2.43 25.31 -8.29
C MET A 668 1.08 25.94 -7.98
N MET A 669 0.24 25.27 -7.19
CA MET A 669 -1.06 25.80 -6.79
C MET A 669 -0.99 26.75 -5.58
N GLN A 670 0.04 26.63 -4.74
CA GLN A 670 0.04 27.22 -3.39
C GLN A 670 1.25 28.11 -3.07
N LYS A 671 2.37 27.91 -3.77
CA LYS A 671 3.68 28.52 -3.46
C LYS A 671 4.13 29.49 -4.56
N SER A 672 5.14 30.29 -4.27
CA SER A 672 5.76 31.18 -5.24
C SER A 672 6.60 30.40 -6.29
N PRO A 673 6.81 30.93 -7.50
CA PRO A 673 7.59 30.24 -8.54
C PRO A 673 8.99 29.81 -8.08
N GLN A 674 9.68 30.65 -7.31
CA GLN A 674 11.04 30.37 -6.81
C GLN A 674 11.05 29.17 -5.85
N GLU A 675 10.11 29.11 -4.90
CA GLU A 675 10.00 27.97 -3.98
C GLU A 675 9.72 26.66 -4.74
N VAL A 676 8.97 26.72 -5.83
CA VAL A 676 8.68 25.53 -6.63
C VAL A 676 9.88 25.11 -7.49
N GLU A 677 10.71 26.05 -7.95
CA GLU A 677 11.99 25.72 -8.61
C GLU A 677 12.91 24.91 -7.66
N GLU A 678 13.02 25.32 -6.39
CA GLU A 678 13.79 24.60 -5.38
C GLU A 678 13.24 23.19 -5.13
N ILE A 679 11.91 23.06 -5.04
CA ILE A 679 11.24 21.76 -4.91
C ILE A 679 11.49 20.89 -6.14
N ALA A 680 11.37 21.46 -7.34
CA ALA A 680 11.53 20.74 -8.59
C ALA A 680 12.96 20.21 -8.77
N ALA A 681 13.98 20.90 -8.25
CA ALA A 681 15.38 20.48 -8.31
C ALA A 681 15.66 19.13 -7.62
N PHE A 682 14.77 18.68 -6.72
CA PHE A 682 14.87 17.36 -6.09
C PHE A 682 14.53 16.20 -7.05
N TYR A 683 13.76 16.44 -8.11
CA TYR A 683 13.20 15.40 -8.99
C TYR A 683 14.03 15.27 -10.27
N ASP A 684 14.25 14.03 -10.73
CA ASP A 684 15.01 13.76 -11.96
C ASP A 684 14.15 13.98 -13.21
N TYR A 685 12.83 13.89 -13.07
CA TYR A 685 11.86 14.24 -14.11
C TYR A 685 10.55 14.76 -13.49
N LEU A 686 9.89 15.66 -14.20
CA LEU A 686 8.59 16.19 -13.81
C LEU A 686 7.47 15.49 -14.59
N GLU A 687 6.39 15.19 -13.87
CA GLU A 687 5.22 14.52 -14.41
C GLU A 687 4.06 15.49 -14.62
N ILE A 688 3.39 15.34 -15.76
CA ILE A 688 2.14 16.00 -16.09
C ILE A 688 1.17 14.97 -16.66
N GLN A 689 -0.08 15.02 -16.21
CA GLN A 689 -1.12 14.11 -16.66
C GLN A 689 -2.03 14.79 -17.70
N PRO A 690 -2.79 14.02 -18.49
CA PRO A 690 -3.85 14.59 -19.32
C PRO A 690 -4.81 15.43 -18.47
N LEU A 691 -5.27 16.58 -19.01
CA LEU A 691 -6.11 17.53 -18.26
C LEU A 691 -7.36 16.88 -17.66
N SER A 692 -7.93 15.87 -18.32
CA SER A 692 -9.08 15.10 -17.82
C SER A 692 -8.82 14.42 -16.48
N ASN A 693 -7.57 14.06 -16.16
CA ASN A 693 -7.20 13.43 -14.90
C ASN A 693 -7.21 14.41 -13.73
N TYR A 694 -7.23 15.73 -14.00
CA TYR A 694 -7.29 16.78 -12.98
C TYR A 694 -8.70 17.39 -12.85
N ALA A 695 -9.70 16.89 -13.57
CA ALA A 695 -11.05 17.44 -13.58
C ALA A 695 -11.68 17.52 -12.17
N HIS A 696 -11.35 16.56 -11.30
CA HIS A 696 -11.81 16.54 -9.90
C HIS A 696 -11.31 17.75 -9.09
N LEU A 697 -10.22 18.41 -9.48
CA LEU A 697 -9.73 19.60 -8.80
C LEU A 697 -10.64 20.80 -9.04
N ILE A 698 -11.28 20.86 -10.22
CA ILE A 698 -12.28 21.87 -10.55
C ILE A 698 -13.59 21.56 -9.81
N GLU A 699 -14.01 20.29 -9.81
CA GLU A 699 -15.21 19.85 -9.07
C GLU A 699 -15.12 20.11 -7.56
N LYS A 700 -13.90 20.05 -7.00
CA LYS A 700 -13.60 20.37 -5.59
C LYS A 700 -13.34 21.85 -5.34
N GLU A 701 -13.46 22.70 -6.37
CA GLU A 701 -13.19 24.14 -6.31
C GLU A 701 -11.75 24.50 -5.87
N LEU A 702 -10.80 23.57 -6.01
CA LEU A 702 -9.38 23.81 -5.75
C LEU A 702 -8.70 24.54 -6.91
N VAL A 703 -9.23 24.37 -8.12
CA VAL A 703 -8.82 25.08 -9.34
C VAL A 703 -10.06 25.73 -9.95
N LYS A 704 -9.95 26.99 -10.36
CA LYS A 704 -11.09 27.81 -10.76
C LYS A 704 -11.81 27.30 -12.02
N ASN A 705 -11.05 26.88 -13.03
CA ASN A 705 -11.56 26.46 -14.34
C ASN A 705 -10.45 25.79 -15.17
N ASP A 706 -10.80 25.28 -16.34
CA ASP A 706 -9.86 24.63 -17.27
C ASP A 706 -8.70 25.54 -17.70
N SER A 707 -8.91 26.85 -17.82
CA SER A 707 -7.86 27.80 -18.19
C SER A 707 -6.78 27.89 -17.11
N ALA A 708 -7.18 27.93 -15.84
CA ALA A 708 -6.25 27.95 -14.71
C ALA A 708 -5.48 26.62 -14.61
N LEU A 709 -6.16 25.50 -14.88
CA LEU A 709 -5.51 24.18 -14.92
C LEU A 709 -4.46 24.10 -16.04
N GLN A 710 -4.79 24.59 -17.24
CA GLN A 710 -3.85 24.68 -18.35
C GLN A 710 -2.65 25.57 -18.01
N GLU A 711 -2.86 26.67 -17.29
CA GLU A 711 -1.79 27.56 -16.84
C GLU A 711 -0.85 26.87 -15.85
N ILE A 712 -1.38 26.15 -14.87
CA ILE A 712 -0.58 25.35 -13.92
C ILE A 712 0.31 24.35 -14.68
N VAL A 713 -0.29 23.55 -15.58
CA VAL A 713 0.47 22.58 -16.38
C VAL A 713 1.50 23.26 -17.27
N ALA A 714 1.15 24.39 -17.90
CA ALA A 714 2.09 25.16 -18.72
C ALA A 714 3.26 25.73 -17.90
N ASN A 715 3.04 26.11 -16.65
CA ASN A 715 4.09 26.60 -15.75
C ASN A 715 5.04 25.47 -15.32
N ILE A 716 4.53 24.26 -15.07
CA ILE A 716 5.38 23.07 -14.85
C ILE A 716 6.26 22.81 -16.09
N VAL A 717 5.71 22.92 -17.29
CA VAL A 717 6.48 22.75 -18.53
C VAL A 717 7.56 23.84 -18.70
N LYS A 718 7.30 25.06 -18.23
CA LYS A 718 8.30 26.15 -18.27
C LYS A 718 9.47 25.89 -17.32
N LEU A 719 9.21 25.33 -16.13
CA LEU A 719 10.26 24.99 -15.16
C LEU A 719 11.33 24.06 -15.76
N VAL A 720 10.94 23.10 -16.60
CA VAL A 720 11.86 22.12 -17.21
C VAL A 720 12.72 22.72 -18.33
N ARG A 721 12.28 23.84 -18.93
CA ARG A 721 12.94 24.44 -20.10
C ARG A 721 14.00 25.48 -19.74
N ASN A 722 13.98 25.95 -18.51
CA ASN A 722 15.00 26.82 -17.92
C ASN A 722 16.04 25.96 -17.21
#